data_AF-A0A8T5EJK4-F1
#
_entry.id   AF-A0A8T5EJK4-F1
#
_cell.length_a   1.000
_cell.length_b   1.000
_cell.length_c   1.000
_cell.angle_alpha   90.00
_cell.angle_beta   90.00
_cell.angle_gamma   90.00
#
_symmetry.space_group_name_H-M   'P 1'
#
loop_
_entity.id
_entity.type
_entity.pdbx_description
1 polymer ?
#
loop_
_entity_poly.entity_id
_entity_poly.type
_entity_poly.pdbx_seq_one_letter_code
_entity_poly.pdbx_strand_id
1 'polypeptide(L)'
;MSLKPLNMTMVVAGLLMVTMNLAVLGPMATSAVPAAVEDAVSMKAKDDICENVLCTEINDDWKESTSQRDFYAWHIWNVDDVIANGSQPQYETIGPVTYDVTLKKEVDNYDIKNGLLTYKQTTSYACATDTAVACSTEVSQLNIAFTPQVVGATGTAIAEVMKITKIGFASGVLDTHFQLVAPAHNVAQYNLGNIQNLTAAEGAYEGAIVNTLEGDNAESFYLDGMFDLLDEAYGENFLDDDTATYLSSGGVHPQWNQHEWNDDGDGVLEADENWMSEYDPNNNGIEDNETSSFRWILDLDYAFNHAVGPDGENISLLNYMGPLVYASMGEPESLEEILADPENSVTLERAELWDFTHPTDLNITLARDWTLYGGMGKLMQDYGALDDNYLTNGDEDAINLTQRFRWLMDLEIDNDVARNVLHLGDGTDDPLGILAVSESGTSFGLSTFLDMKKDDAMELYGITKSQHAAIKSLCSDWAGDIAALPLILVGGEGYITASEFVNQTFGSLNPIDNTYMQYSLNAGGMWGSGILGFPAGESVNLTQNQSSNMLFGPYGLATAKGAAMFLYGELSGKSIPINFTTGQRAEAQVWNAETVSSIYGIDENAANATRLLLMEIVFKDFVPQFLIDSFGTSRYLTQSVDNWLLGWHDPVNAYLASDNSEDMTVGWTSLESNETYFGSDAYVDGGISTGDPGIITICTGETDTCDKGETVMVGDSEYVGWRSVEKEMATFGLITAEIRGETSGGFITGEGDLIDLSGYGTAELSCDKEGTLKGIPVDICTASMDPLTRPIQAKLINNGDLLDATPGALPVYFGSDVEVKVEQLSGAIIAGESKSTFWLDTRPTWEQQTPPTMADLTQVFVIETDGELDDETAETMESQIVTNQDSFAYFTNFDHWVDYVTLCFWALGFVSLFAGAALIFKEDSEESRSKTKWTELTQPEPMVKMDDLPSTDETMEEIIAAESGSEDTGDDSKSEESSEETE
;
A
#
# COMPACT_ATOMS: atom_id res chain seq x y z
N MET A 1 34.31 -57.32 84.06
CA MET A 1 34.73 -55.90 83.99
C MET A 1 33.72 -55.07 84.78
N SER A 2 34.18 -54.10 85.56
CA SER A 2 33.31 -53.10 86.19
C SER A 2 33.37 -51.83 85.36
N LEU A 3 32.44 -51.66 84.42
CA LEU A 3 32.31 -50.41 83.68
C LEU A 3 31.92 -49.30 84.67
N LYS A 4 32.83 -48.34 84.90
CA LYS A 4 32.54 -47.13 85.68
C LYS A 4 31.36 -46.43 84.97
N PRO A 5 30.25 -46.08 85.67
CA PRO A 5 29.02 -45.63 85.01
C PRO A 5 29.25 -44.39 84.13
N LEU A 6 30.13 -43.49 84.57
CA LEU A 6 30.55 -42.30 83.83
C LEU A 6 31.08 -42.60 82.41
N ASN A 7 31.82 -43.70 82.24
CA ASN A 7 32.39 -44.10 80.94
C ASN A 7 31.26 -44.57 79.99
N MET A 8 30.26 -45.27 80.52
CA MET A 8 29.07 -45.66 79.75
C MET A 8 28.26 -44.41 79.37
N THR A 9 28.09 -43.45 80.30
CA THR A 9 27.40 -42.19 80.03
C THR A 9 28.05 -41.40 78.88
N MET A 10 29.38 -41.37 78.77
CA MET A 10 30.06 -40.69 77.65
C MET A 10 29.81 -41.37 76.30
N VAL A 11 29.87 -42.71 76.24
CA VAL A 11 29.59 -43.46 75.00
C VAL A 11 28.11 -43.33 74.60
N VAL A 12 27.18 -43.37 75.56
CA VAL A 12 25.74 -43.18 75.33
C VAL A 12 25.43 -41.74 74.92
N ALA A 13 26.09 -40.73 75.51
CA ALA A 13 25.93 -39.34 75.11
C ALA A 13 26.48 -39.08 73.69
N GLY A 14 27.62 -39.67 73.33
CA GLY A 14 28.17 -39.59 71.99
C GLY A 14 27.28 -40.27 70.94
N LEU A 15 26.75 -41.46 71.24
CA LEU A 15 25.75 -42.11 70.41
C LEU A 15 24.46 -41.28 70.30
N LEU A 16 23.99 -40.68 71.40
CA LEU A 16 22.81 -39.80 71.38
C LEU A 16 23.04 -38.55 70.52
N MET A 17 24.21 -37.92 70.57
CA MET A 17 24.54 -36.76 69.72
C MET A 17 24.61 -37.15 68.25
N VAL A 18 25.25 -38.28 67.91
CA VAL A 18 25.28 -38.78 66.51
C VAL A 18 23.89 -39.19 66.02
N THR A 19 23.06 -39.83 66.85
CA THR A 19 21.67 -40.14 66.46
C THR A 19 20.76 -38.91 66.44
N MET A 20 21.06 -37.87 67.21
CA MET A 20 20.33 -36.60 67.13
C MET A 20 20.68 -35.88 65.82
N ASN A 21 21.93 -35.92 65.35
CA ASN A 21 22.27 -35.46 64.00
C ASN A 21 21.51 -36.27 62.94
N LEU A 22 21.66 -37.59 62.93
CA LEU A 22 21.17 -38.45 61.83
C LEU A 22 19.66 -38.72 61.81
N ALA A 23 18.96 -38.60 62.94
CA ALA A 23 17.53 -38.97 63.05
C ALA A 23 16.63 -37.85 63.58
N VAL A 24 17.18 -36.64 63.80
CA VAL A 24 16.39 -35.46 64.22
C VAL A 24 16.83 -34.22 63.45
N LEU A 25 18.10 -33.77 63.59
CA LEU A 25 18.57 -32.53 62.98
C LEU A 25 18.64 -32.60 61.46
N GLY A 26 19.26 -33.63 60.88
CA GLY A 26 19.29 -33.84 59.43
C GLY A 26 17.89 -33.95 58.82
N PRO A 27 17.01 -34.84 59.31
CA PRO A 27 15.63 -34.89 58.85
C PRO A 27 14.87 -33.57 59.00
N MET A 28 15.03 -32.82 60.09
CA MET A 28 14.37 -31.52 60.24
C MET A 28 14.91 -30.47 59.27
N ALA A 29 16.24 -30.35 59.12
CA ALA A 29 16.88 -29.41 58.21
C ALA A 29 16.47 -29.69 56.76
N THR A 30 16.72 -30.92 56.28
CA THR A 30 16.38 -31.34 54.91
C THR A 30 14.88 -31.23 54.61
N SER A 31 14.00 -31.54 55.57
CA SER A 31 12.54 -31.37 55.40
C SER A 31 12.06 -29.91 55.40
N ALA A 32 12.88 -28.97 55.86
CA ALA A 32 12.58 -27.54 55.84
C ALA A 32 13.09 -26.85 54.55
N VAL A 33 14.02 -27.46 53.81
CA VAL A 33 14.59 -26.87 52.59
C VAL A 33 13.51 -26.51 51.55
N PRO A 34 12.54 -27.38 51.18
CA PRO A 34 11.56 -27.02 50.15
C PRO A 34 10.75 -25.76 50.50
N ALA A 35 10.24 -25.67 51.73
CA ALA A 35 9.50 -24.50 52.20
C ALA A 35 10.39 -23.25 52.37
N ALA A 36 11.69 -23.43 52.69
CA ALA A 36 12.64 -22.33 52.75
C ALA A 36 13.05 -21.82 51.37
N VAL A 37 13.11 -22.69 50.35
CA VAL A 37 13.28 -22.29 48.95
C VAL A 37 12.02 -21.60 48.45
N GLU A 38 10.83 -22.16 48.69
CA GLU A 38 9.51 -21.57 48.37
C GLU A 38 9.37 -20.14 48.94
N ASP A 39 9.62 -19.95 50.24
CA ASP A 39 9.67 -18.63 50.88
C ASP A 39 10.72 -17.72 50.21
N ALA A 40 11.94 -18.22 49.98
CA ALA A 40 13.06 -17.42 49.45
C ALA A 40 12.91 -17.04 47.96
N VAL A 41 12.17 -17.81 47.17
CA VAL A 41 11.92 -17.50 45.75
C VAL A 41 10.56 -16.87 45.50
N SER A 42 9.74 -16.64 46.53
CA SER A 42 8.39 -16.07 46.42
C SER A 42 8.37 -14.69 45.72
N MET A 43 9.26 -13.79 46.12
CA MET A 43 9.41 -12.44 45.54
C MET A 43 10.62 -12.31 44.60
N LYS A 44 11.30 -13.41 44.24
CA LYS A 44 12.57 -13.36 43.49
C LYS A 44 12.48 -12.62 42.14
N ALA A 45 11.34 -12.73 41.45
CA ALA A 45 11.10 -11.98 40.21
C ALA A 45 11.10 -10.44 40.40
N LYS A 46 10.89 -9.96 41.64
CA LYS A 46 11.10 -8.57 42.04
C LYS A 46 12.50 -8.34 42.60
N ASP A 47 12.99 -9.20 43.48
CA ASP A 47 14.27 -9.00 44.18
C ASP A 47 15.48 -9.03 43.20
N ASP A 48 15.35 -9.73 42.07
CA ASP A 48 16.35 -9.71 40.97
C ASP A 48 16.34 -8.39 40.16
N ILE A 49 15.25 -7.61 40.25
CA ILE A 49 15.04 -6.33 39.52
C ILE A 49 15.28 -5.12 40.42
N CYS A 50 14.74 -5.15 41.64
CA CYS A 50 14.57 -4.01 42.52
C CYS A 50 15.51 -4.09 43.73
N GLU A 51 16.51 -3.20 43.81
CA GLU A 51 17.40 -3.14 44.98
C GLU A 51 16.68 -2.72 46.27
N ASN A 52 15.49 -2.13 46.16
CA ASN A 52 14.69 -1.68 47.30
C ASN A 52 13.20 -2.01 47.18
N VAL A 53 12.51 -2.00 48.33
CA VAL A 53 11.10 -2.41 48.50
C VAL A 53 10.11 -1.67 47.59
N LEU A 54 10.43 -0.44 47.19
CA LEU A 54 9.61 0.44 46.35
C LEU A 54 10.07 0.46 44.87
N CYS A 55 11.06 -0.35 44.49
CA CYS A 55 11.65 -0.42 43.16
C CYS A 55 12.11 0.95 42.60
N THR A 56 12.62 1.84 43.45
CA THR A 56 13.18 3.15 43.00
C THR A 56 14.68 3.10 42.71
N GLU A 57 15.31 1.97 43.00
CA GLU A 57 16.71 1.63 42.74
C GLU A 57 16.66 0.24 42.09
N ILE A 58 17.31 0.10 40.93
CA ILE A 58 17.16 -1.04 40.00
C ILE A 58 18.52 -1.70 39.83
N ASN A 59 18.55 -3.03 39.87
CA ASN A 59 19.75 -3.84 39.67
C ASN A 59 20.37 -3.55 38.28
N ASP A 60 21.61 -3.06 38.24
CA ASP A 60 22.31 -2.72 37.00
C ASP A 60 22.46 -3.95 36.07
N ASP A 61 22.63 -5.17 36.61
CA ASP A 61 22.78 -6.41 35.83
C ASP A 61 21.47 -6.85 35.15
N TRP A 62 20.30 -6.48 35.70
CA TRP A 62 19.00 -6.71 35.05
C TRP A 62 18.68 -5.62 34.00
N LYS A 63 19.08 -4.39 34.33
CA LYS A 63 18.83 -3.17 33.56
C LYS A 63 19.59 -3.13 32.23
N GLU A 64 20.79 -3.70 32.16
CA GLU A 64 21.50 -3.89 30.89
C GLU A 64 22.10 -5.30 30.83
N SER A 65 21.47 -6.19 30.05
CA SER A 65 21.82 -7.61 29.96
C SER A 65 22.18 -7.98 28.53
N THR A 66 23.29 -8.69 28.31
CA THR A 66 23.79 -9.06 26.96
C THR A 66 23.94 -10.58 26.82
N SER A 67 23.45 -11.14 25.71
CA SER A 67 23.54 -12.56 25.35
C SER A 67 23.90 -12.73 23.88
N GLN A 68 24.65 -13.78 23.53
CA GLN A 68 24.91 -14.09 22.12
C GLN A 68 23.71 -14.79 21.47
N ARG A 69 23.54 -14.62 20.15
CA ARG A 69 22.58 -15.35 19.31
C ARG A 69 23.21 -15.67 17.96
N ASP A 70 22.96 -16.89 17.47
CA ASP A 70 23.45 -17.38 16.18
C ASP A 70 22.34 -17.37 15.13
N PHE A 71 22.58 -16.67 14.03
CA PHE A 71 21.66 -16.52 12.91
C PHE A 71 22.16 -17.30 11.69
N TYR A 72 21.25 -17.98 11.01
CA TYR A 72 21.51 -18.68 9.75
C TYR A 72 20.51 -18.22 8.70
N ALA A 73 21.00 -18.01 7.47
CA ALA A 73 20.22 -17.54 6.34
C ALA A 73 20.39 -18.48 5.14
N TRP A 74 19.33 -18.68 4.35
CA TRP A 74 19.38 -19.53 3.15
C TRP A 74 19.53 -18.64 1.90
N HIS A 75 20.76 -18.54 1.41
CA HIS A 75 21.14 -17.76 0.24
C HIS A 75 20.70 -18.44 -1.06
N ILE A 76 19.96 -17.72 -1.92
CA ILE A 76 19.65 -18.15 -3.29
C ILE A 76 20.90 -17.97 -4.18
N TRP A 77 21.72 -19.02 -4.34
CA TRP A 77 23.00 -18.90 -5.07
C TRP A 77 22.82 -18.74 -6.58
N ASN A 78 21.67 -19.11 -7.14
CA ASN A 78 21.35 -18.97 -8.56
C ASN A 78 20.45 -17.76 -8.87
N VAL A 79 20.45 -16.71 -8.03
CA VAL A 79 19.50 -15.59 -8.11
C VAL A 79 19.42 -14.94 -9.51
N ASP A 80 20.54 -14.77 -10.21
CA ASP A 80 20.57 -14.25 -11.59
C ASP A 80 19.72 -15.09 -12.57
N ASP A 81 19.75 -16.42 -12.42
CA ASP A 81 19.00 -17.37 -13.25
C ASP A 81 17.53 -17.52 -12.78
N VAL A 82 17.23 -17.18 -11.52
CA VAL A 82 15.85 -17.07 -11.02
C VAL A 82 15.20 -15.83 -11.62
N ILE A 83 15.88 -14.68 -11.56
CA ILE A 83 15.38 -13.40 -12.10
C ILE A 83 15.29 -13.45 -13.62
N ALA A 84 16.34 -13.85 -14.34
CA ALA A 84 16.39 -13.74 -15.80
C ALA A 84 15.62 -14.83 -16.55
N ASN A 85 15.50 -16.04 -15.99
CA ASN A 85 14.92 -17.21 -16.68
C ASN A 85 13.75 -17.88 -15.93
N GLY A 86 13.35 -17.37 -14.76
CA GLY A 86 12.29 -17.99 -13.95
C GLY A 86 12.65 -19.38 -13.42
N SER A 87 13.95 -19.67 -13.23
CA SER A 87 14.40 -20.95 -12.69
C SER A 87 13.96 -21.14 -11.23
N GLN A 88 13.94 -22.39 -10.75
CA GLN A 88 13.66 -22.65 -9.34
C GLN A 88 14.83 -22.15 -8.46
N PRO A 89 14.56 -21.42 -7.36
CA PRO A 89 15.57 -21.04 -6.39
C PRO A 89 16.29 -22.26 -5.82
N GLN A 90 17.62 -22.17 -5.70
CA GLN A 90 18.48 -23.17 -5.08
C GLN A 90 19.26 -22.52 -3.95
N TYR A 91 19.16 -23.12 -2.76
CA TYR A 91 19.59 -22.50 -1.52
C TYR A 91 20.90 -23.10 -0.99
N GLU A 92 21.77 -22.25 -0.46
CA GLU A 92 22.95 -22.60 0.33
C GLU A 92 22.86 -21.92 1.71
N THR A 93 23.17 -22.64 2.79
CA THR A 93 23.06 -22.11 4.16
C THR A 93 24.31 -21.29 4.52
N ILE A 94 24.08 -20.02 4.88
CA ILE A 94 25.08 -19.08 5.37
C ILE A 94 24.90 -18.95 6.89
N GLY A 95 25.96 -19.23 7.66
CA GLY A 95 25.98 -19.05 9.12
C GLY A 95 26.92 -20.03 9.84
N PRO A 96 27.04 -19.93 11.18
CA PRO A 96 26.38 -18.91 12.00
C PRO A 96 26.96 -17.51 11.78
N VAL A 97 26.07 -16.52 11.73
CA VAL A 97 26.38 -15.11 11.95
C VAL A 97 25.94 -14.78 13.37
N THR A 98 26.87 -14.33 14.20
CA THR A 98 26.72 -14.25 15.65
C THR A 98 26.61 -12.80 16.06
N TYR A 99 25.59 -12.46 16.84
CA TYR A 99 25.42 -11.12 17.39
C TYR A 99 25.47 -11.15 18.91
N ASP A 100 26.19 -10.20 19.49
CA ASP A 100 26.04 -9.80 20.88
C ASP A 100 24.76 -8.96 20.97
N VAL A 101 23.73 -9.46 21.66
CA VAL A 101 22.40 -8.83 21.75
C VAL A 101 22.21 -8.25 23.15
N THR A 102 22.19 -6.92 23.24
CA THR A 102 22.06 -6.17 24.50
C THR A 102 20.63 -5.66 24.66
N LEU A 103 19.95 -6.15 25.72
CA LEU A 103 18.65 -5.69 26.17
C LEU A 103 18.82 -4.63 27.26
N LYS A 104 18.36 -3.41 27.00
CA LYS A 104 18.29 -2.31 27.97
C LYS A 104 16.87 -2.19 28.50
N LYS A 105 16.71 -2.11 29.81
CA LYS A 105 15.41 -2.13 30.51
C LYS A 105 15.29 -0.94 31.48
N GLU A 106 14.15 -0.25 31.43
CA GLU A 106 13.83 0.87 32.33
C GLU A 106 12.47 0.61 33.00
N VAL A 107 12.42 0.59 34.34
CA VAL A 107 11.14 0.43 35.07
C VAL A 107 10.33 1.72 34.96
N ASP A 108 9.14 1.62 34.39
CA ASP A 108 8.23 2.74 34.13
C ASP A 108 7.22 2.94 35.27
N ASN A 109 6.68 1.84 35.79
CA ASN A 109 5.68 1.84 36.87
C ASN A 109 5.69 0.54 37.68
N TYR A 110 5.23 0.59 38.93
CA TYR A 110 5.16 -0.57 39.82
C TYR A 110 3.96 -0.43 40.79
N ASP A 111 2.92 -1.25 40.57
CA ASP A 111 1.73 -1.31 41.40
C ASP A 111 1.84 -2.42 42.47
N ILE A 112 2.48 -2.04 43.58
CA ILE A 112 2.59 -2.83 44.82
C ILE A 112 1.24 -3.45 45.27
N LYS A 113 0.10 -2.82 44.94
CA LYS A 113 -1.22 -3.29 45.40
C LYS A 113 -1.76 -4.48 44.60
N ASN A 114 -1.22 -4.71 43.40
CA ASN A 114 -1.63 -5.76 42.48
C ASN A 114 -0.46 -6.70 42.11
N GLY A 115 0.73 -6.49 42.67
CA GLY A 115 1.93 -7.28 42.36
C GLY A 115 2.41 -7.11 40.91
N LEU A 116 2.22 -5.94 40.29
CA LEU A 116 2.55 -5.71 38.87
C LEU A 116 3.71 -4.72 38.70
N LEU A 117 4.72 -5.09 37.92
CA LEU A 117 5.84 -4.24 37.53
C LEU A 117 5.84 -4.07 36.01
N THR A 118 5.89 -2.81 35.56
CA THR A 118 5.91 -2.44 34.14
C THR A 118 7.25 -1.81 33.78
N TYR A 119 7.90 -2.30 32.74
CA TYR A 119 9.16 -1.79 32.23
C TYR A 119 9.14 -1.60 30.71
N LYS A 120 9.94 -0.66 30.22
CA LYS A 120 10.30 -0.52 28.81
C LYS A 120 11.52 -1.39 28.53
N GLN A 121 11.53 -2.07 27.41
CA GLN A 121 12.69 -2.80 26.90
C GLN A 121 13.05 -2.34 25.49
N THR A 122 14.32 -2.03 25.28
CA THR A 122 14.89 -1.75 23.96
C THR A 122 16.01 -2.76 23.68
N THR A 123 16.08 -3.24 22.45
CA THR A 123 17.06 -4.25 22.00
C THR A 123 18.09 -3.57 21.12
N SER A 124 19.36 -3.86 21.32
CA SER A 124 20.47 -3.42 20.47
C SER A 124 21.32 -4.60 20.04
N TYR A 125 21.73 -4.63 18.78
CA TYR A 125 22.48 -5.72 18.17
C TYR A 125 23.88 -5.25 17.75
N ALA A 126 24.92 -6.01 18.11
CA ALA A 126 26.29 -5.79 17.66
C ALA A 126 26.89 -7.08 17.07
N CYS A 127 27.60 -6.97 15.95
CA CYS A 127 28.26 -8.12 15.31
C CYS A 127 29.38 -8.67 16.21
N ALA A 128 29.27 -9.92 16.66
CA ALA A 128 30.17 -10.49 17.67
C ALA A 128 31.60 -10.67 17.13
N THR A 129 32.60 -10.36 17.97
CA THR A 129 34.01 -10.27 17.52
C THR A 129 34.65 -11.61 17.12
N ASP A 130 34.02 -12.72 17.50
CA ASP A 130 34.43 -14.10 17.27
C ASP A 130 33.50 -14.88 16.33
N THR A 131 32.54 -14.20 15.68
CA THR A 131 31.60 -14.85 14.75
C THR A 131 32.28 -15.59 13.60
N ALA A 132 31.70 -16.73 13.19
CA ALA A 132 32.21 -17.57 12.12
C ALA A 132 32.01 -16.96 10.72
N VAL A 133 30.95 -16.17 10.52
CA VAL A 133 30.60 -15.52 9.26
C VAL A 133 30.33 -14.04 9.52
N ALA A 134 31.00 -13.15 8.80
CA ALA A 134 30.87 -11.71 9.02
C ALA A 134 29.45 -11.21 8.73
N CYS A 135 28.93 -10.33 9.57
CA CYS A 135 27.56 -9.81 9.47
C CYS A 135 27.30 -8.99 8.17
N SER A 136 28.37 -8.43 7.60
CA SER A 136 28.41 -7.81 6.27
C SER A 136 28.50 -8.81 5.09
N THR A 137 28.18 -10.09 5.31
CA THR A 137 28.08 -11.08 4.23
C THR A 137 26.79 -10.87 3.45
N GLU A 138 26.91 -10.68 2.15
CA GLU A 138 25.78 -10.52 1.22
C GLU A 138 24.96 -11.81 1.08
N VAL A 139 23.64 -11.72 1.19
CA VAL A 139 22.69 -12.83 1.07
C VAL A 139 21.52 -12.45 0.17
N SER A 140 21.41 -13.13 -0.97
CA SER A 140 20.23 -13.04 -1.85
C SER A 140 19.05 -13.84 -1.29
N GLN A 141 17.91 -13.19 -1.04
CA GLN A 141 16.65 -13.78 -0.53
C GLN A 141 15.41 -13.19 -1.23
N LEU A 142 14.21 -13.69 -0.91
CA LEU A 142 12.93 -13.11 -1.31
C LEU A 142 12.76 -11.72 -0.67
N ASN A 143 12.39 -10.70 -1.45
CA ASN A 143 11.94 -9.43 -0.91
C ASN A 143 10.56 -9.61 -0.26
N ILE A 144 10.51 -9.48 1.07
CA ILE A 144 9.27 -9.66 1.82
C ILE A 144 8.26 -8.51 1.60
N ALA A 145 8.71 -7.32 1.20
CA ALA A 145 7.85 -6.16 0.97
C ALA A 145 7.21 -6.14 -0.43
N PHE A 146 7.91 -6.68 -1.45
CA PHE A 146 7.50 -6.60 -2.86
C PHE A 146 6.13 -7.25 -3.14
N THR A 147 5.86 -8.45 -2.64
CA THR A 147 4.59 -9.14 -2.94
C THR A 147 3.39 -8.49 -2.23
N PRO A 148 3.49 -8.07 -0.94
CA PRO A 148 2.49 -7.22 -0.31
C PRO A 148 2.25 -5.89 -1.03
N GLN A 149 3.32 -5.24 -1.51
CA GLN A 149 3.22 -4.00 -2.29
C GLN A 149 2.46 -4.20 -3.62
N VAL A 150 2.70 -5.30 -4.35
CA VAL A 150 1.93 -5.64 -5.57
C VAL A 150 0.43 -5.81 -5.27
N VAL A 151 0.09 -6.53 -4.19
CA VAL A 151 -1.33 -6.71 -3.79
C VAL A 151 -1.96 -5.36 -3.43
N GLY A 152 -1.29 -4.54 -2.61
CA GLY A 152 -1.79 -3.22 -2.19
C GLY A 152 -1.91 -2.21 -3.33
N ALA A 153 -0.91 -2.13 -4.20
CA ALA A 153 -0.86 -1.18 -5.32
C ALA A 153 -1.87 -1.49 -6.43
N THR A 154 -2.38 -2.72 -6.54
CA THR A 154 -3.28 -3.14 -7.64
C THR A 154 -4.52 -2.26 -7.79
N GLY A 155 -5.13 -1.79 -6.69
CA GLY A 155 -6.28 -0.88 -6.77
C GLY A 155 -5.92 0.52 -7.28
N THR A 156 -4.77 1.04 -6.84
CA THR A 156 -4.22 2.33 -7.29
C THR A 156 -3.80 2.27 -8.76
N ALA A 157 -3.18 1.18 -9.19
CA ALA A 157 -2.79 0.94 -10.57
C ALA A 157 -3.99 0.97 -11.53
N ILE A 158 -5.11 0.33 -11.16
CA ILE A 158 -6.36 0.41 -11.95
C ILE A 158 -6.90 1.85 -11.97
N ALA A 159 -6.90 2.55 -10.83
CA ALA A 159 -7.35 3.94 -10.77
C ALA A 159 -6.53 4.88 -11.67
N GLU A 160 -5.20 4.75 -11.66
CA GLU A 160 -4.30 5.54 -12.50
C GLU A 160 -4.42 5.16 -13.98
N VAL A 161 -4.59 3.89 -14.35
CA VAL A 161 -4.86 3.50 -15.75
C VAL A 161 -6.20 4.07 -16.27
N MET A 162 -7.24 4.13 -15.42
CA MET A 162 -8.50 4.80 -15.77
C MET A 162 -8.33 6.33 -15.91
N LYS A 163 -7.52 6.97 -15.05
CA LYS A 163 -7.17 8.39 -15.13
C LYS A 163 -6.32 8.71 -16.37
N ILE A 164 -5.33 7.89 -16.70
CA ILE A 164 -4.53 7.97 -17.94
C ILE A 164 -5.46 7.88 -19.15
N THR A 165 -6.41 6.94 -19.16
CA THR A 165 -7.43 6.82 -20.22
C THR A 165 -8.28 8.10 -20.33
N LYS A 166 -8.70 8.68 -19.19
CA LYS A 166 -9.45 9.94 -19.15
C LYS A 166 -8.67 11.13 -19.73
N ILE A 167 -7.41 11.26 -19.35
CA ILE A 167 -6.52 12.34 -19.79
C ILE A 167 -6.15 12.16 -21.27
N GLY A 168 -5.90 10.93 -21.73
CA GLY A 168 -5.64 10.63 -23.14
C GLY A 168 -6.82 10.99 -24.04
N PHE A 169 -8.06 10.66 -23.65
CA PHE A 169 -9.27 11.13 -24.34
C PHE A 169 -9.34 12.66 -24.39
N ALA A 170 -9.17 13.33 -23.25
CA ALA A 170 -9.22 14.80 -23.20
C ALA A 170 -8.13 15.45 -24.06
N SER A 171 -6.92 14.88 -24.10
CA SER A 171 -5.81 15.35 -24.94
C SER A 171 -6.09 15.15 -26.44
N GLY A 172 -6.56 13.97 -26.86
CA GLY A 172 -6.93 13.70 -28.26
C GLY A 172 -8.13 14.52 -28.75
N VAL A 173 -9.10 14.82 -27.88
CA VAL A 173 -10.18 15.76 -28.21
C VAL A 173 -9.65 17.19 -28.34
N LEU A 174 -8.70 17.63 -27.52
CA LEU A 174 -8.05 18.94 -27.67
C LEU A 174 -7.22 19.03 -28.97
N ASP A 175 -6.50 17.97 -29.35
CA ASP A 175 -5.79 17.85 -30.63
C ASP A 175 -6.77 18.05 -31.81
N THR A 176 -7.86 17.28 -31.80
CA THR A 176 -8.99 17.40 -32.75
C THR A 176 -9.55 18.84 -32.80
N HIS A 177 -9.61 19.54 -31.66
CA HIS A 177 -10.09 20.93 -31.63
C HIS A 177 -9.12 21.90 -32.32
N PHE A 178 -7.80 21.72 -32.19
CA PHE A 178 -6.82 22.54 -32.91
C PHE A 178 -6.69 22.16 -34.39
N GLN A 179 -6.81 20.87 -34.72
CA GLN A 179 -6.71 20.39 -36.10
C GLN A 179 -7.96 20.74 -36.93
N LEU A 180 -9.18 20.55 -36.40
CA LEU A 180 -10.43 20.63 -37.16
C LEU A 180 -11.43 21.70 -36.67
N VAL A 181 -11.65 21.83 -35.36
CA VAL A 181 -12.65 22.79 -34.82
C VAL A 181 -12.20 24.24 -35.02
N ALA A 182 -10.90 24.54 -34.89
CA ALA A 182 -10.36 25.88 -35.11
C ALA A 182 -10.52 26.37 -36.57
N PRO A 183 -10.20 25.58 -37.62
CA PRO A 183 -10.61 25.90 -39.00
C PRO A 183 -12.12 26.08 -39.15
N ALA A 184 -12.94 25.18 -38.58
CA ALA A 184 -14.40 25.23 -38.74
C ALA A 184 -15.03 26.49 -38.13
N HIS A 185 -14.49 27.00 -37.01
CA HIS A 185 -14.86 28.31 -36.47
C HIS A 185 -14.62 29.45 -37.47
N ASN A 186 -13.56 29.37 -38.28
CA ASN A 186 -13.28 30.37 -39.31
C ASN A 186 -14.17 30.19 -40.56
N VAL A 187 -14.50 28.95 -40.97
CA VAL A 187 -15.49 28.70 -42.03
C VAL A 187 -16.85 29.29 -41.64
N ALA A 188 -17.32 29.04 -40.42
CA ALA A 188 -18.57 29.62 -39.91
C ALA A 188 -18.54 31.17 -39.87
N GLN A 189 -17.41 31.77 -39.50
CA GLN A 189 -17.23 33.24 -39.56
C GLN A 189 -17.17 33.77 -41.00
N TYR A 190 -16.58 33.03 -41.94
CA TYR A 190 -16.55 33.35 -43.36
C TYR A 190 -17.98 33.31 -43.97
N ASN A 191 -18.74 32.23 -43.70
CA ASN A 191 -20.14 32.09 -44.08
C ASN A 191 -20.96 33.28 -43.56
N LEU A 192 -20.85 33.60 -42.27
CA LEU A 192 -21.54 34.71 -41.61
C LEU A 192 -21.18 36.07 -42.23
N GLY A 193 -19.89 36.29 -42.50
CA GLY A 193 -19.40 37.54 -43.08
C GLY A 193 -19.90 37.75 -44.51
N ASN A 194 -19.92 36.70 -45.34
CA ASN A 194 -20.42 36.78 -46.71
C ASN A 194 -21.93 36.98 -46.76
N ILE A 195 -22.71 36.22 -45.99
CA ILE A 195 -24.16 36.40 -45.92
C ILE A 195 -24.51 37.82 -45.45
N GLN A 196 -23.88 38.34 -44.38
CA GLN A 196 -24.13 39.73 -43.94
C GLN A 196 -23.80 40.79 -45.01
N ASN A 197 -22.77 40.57 -45.84
CA ASN A 197 -22.44 41.46 -46.95
C ASN A 197 -23.47 41.35 -48.10
N LEU A 198 -23.97 40.15 -48.37
CA LEU A 198 -24.98 39.88 -49.41
C LEU A 198 -26.37 40.40 -49.00
N THR A 199 -26.81 40.21 -47.74
CA THR A 199 -28.05 40.81 -47.21
C THR A 199 -27.99 42.34 -47.26
N ALA A 200 -26.82 42.94 -47.09
CA ALA A 200 -26.62 44.39 -47.25
C ALA A 200 -26.67 44.87 -48.72
N ALA A 201 -26.66 43.94 -49.68
CA ALA A 201 -26.72 44.17 -51.13
C ALA A 201 -28.04 43.69 -51.79
N GLU A 202 -28.95 43.09 -51.01
CA GLU A 202 -30.28 42.67 -51.44
C GLU A 202 -31.14 43.83 -51.95
N GLY A 203 -31.95 43.56 -52.97
CA GLY A 203 -32.84 44.55 -53.53
C GLY A 203 -34.01 43.97 -54.31
N ALA A 204 -35.22 44.45 -54.01
CA ALA A 204 -36.40 44.17 -54.81
C ALA A 204 -36.45 45.10 -56.04
N TYR A 205 -35.42 45.07 -56.89
CA TYR A 205 -35.31 45.87 -58.11
C TYR A 205 -34.38 45.25 -59.18
N GLU A 206 -34.74 45.45 -60.44
CA GLU A 206 -33.95 45.08 -61.63
C GLU A 206 -32.52 45.65 -61.55
N GLY A 207 -31.52 44.77 -61.48
CA GLY A 207 -30.10 45.15 -61.32
C GLY A 207 -29.62 45.37 -59.89
N ALA A 208 -30.29 44.79 -58.89
CA ALA A 208 -29.68 44.49 -57.59
C ALA A 208 -28.53 43.47 -57.72
N ILE A 209 -27.72 43.27 -56.67
CA ILE A 209 -26.69 42.21 -56.64
C ILE A 209 -27.33 40.88 -56.26
N VAL A 210 -28.20 40.88 -55.25
CA VAL A 210 -29.08 39.75 -54.88
C VAL A 210 -30.52 40.22 -55.13
N ASN A 211 -31.24 39.59 -56.05
CA ASN A 211 -32.50 40.13 -56.58
C ASN A 211 -33.74 39.43 -56.01
N THR A 212 -34.31 40.02 -54.97
CA THR A 212 -35.49 39.50 -54.27
C THR A 212 -36.80 39.61 -55.09
N LEU A 213 -36.77 40.14 -56.32
CA LEU A 213 -37.88 40.00 -57.29
C LEU A 213 -37.79 38.71 -58.13
N GLU A 214 -36.57 38.24 -58.37
CA GLU A 214 -36.27 37.01 -59.10
C GLU A 214 -36.46 35.80 -58.15
N GLY A 215 -36.10 35.97 -56.88
CA GLY A 215 -36.40 35.02 -55.79
C GLY A 215 -35.20 34.73 -54.89
N ASP A 216 -34.07 35.32 -55.21
CA ASP A 216 -32.81 35.19 -54.48
C ASP A 216 -32.90 35.77 -53.07
N ASN A 217 -32.07 35.24 -52.19
CA ASN A 217 -31.70 35.79 -50.89
C ASN A 217 -30.17 35.65 -50.71
N ALA A 218 -29.62 36.29 -49.68
CA ALA A 218 -28.19 36.23 -49.38
C ALA A 218 -27.65 34.80 -49.29
N GLU A 219 -28.43 33.87 -48.76
CA GLU A 219 -28.07 32.46 -48.58
C GLU A 219 -28.00 31.71 -49.92
N SER A 220 -29.00 31.85 -50.80
CA SER A 220 -28.99 31.18 -52.11
C SER A 220 -27.91 31.74 -53.03
N PHE A 221 -27.67 33.05 -53.01
CA PHE A 221 -26.58 33.68 -53.77
C PHE A 221 -25.20 33.28 -53.22
N TYR A 222 -25.07 33.08 -51.91
CA TYR A 222 -23.84 32.56 -51.32
C TYR A 222 -23.55 31.11 -51.76
N LEU A 223 -24.59 30.26 -51.80
CA LEU A 223 -24.46 28.87 -52.22
C LEU A 223 -24.32 28.68 -53.74
N ASP A 224 -24.78 29.63 -54.55
CA ASP A 224 -24.46 29.71 -55.98
C ASP A 224 -22.94 29.95 -56.16
N GLY A 225 -22.37 30.93 -55.45
CA GLY A 225 -20.93 31.18 -55.41
C GLY A 225 -20.08 30.09 -54.74
N MET A 226 -20.69 29.16 -53.99
CA MET A 226 -20.00 27.98 -53.45
C MET A 226 -19.65 26.97 -54.57
N PHE A 227 -20.37 26.98 -55.69
CA PHE A 227 -20.08 26.12 -56.84
C PHE A 227 -18.75 26.48 -57.54
N ASP A 228 -18.37 27.76 -57.57
CA ASP A 228 -17.05 28.19 -58.06
C ASP A 228 -15.90 27.59 -57.22
N LEU A 229 -16.10 27.37 -55.91
CA LEU A 229 -15.12 26.73 -55.02
C LEU A 229 -15.05 25.21 -55.22
N LEU A 230 -16.18 24.57 -55.56
CA LEU A 230 -16.21 23.17 -55.99
C LEU A 230 -15.43 22.99 -57.31
N ASP A 231 -15.63 23.87 -58.30
CA ASP A 231 -14.93 23.80 -59.60
C ASP A 231 -13.42 23.99 -59.43
N GLU A 232 -12.96 24.94 -58.60
CA GLU A 232 -11.53 25.11 -58.28
C GLU A 232 -10.92 23.84 -57.64
N ALA A 233 -11.66 23.18 -56.74
CA ALA A 233 -11.14 22.05 -55.98
C ALA A 233 -11.22 20.69 -56.71
N TYR A 234 -12.22 20.48 -57.57
CA TYR A 234 -12.53 19.16 -58.15
C TYR A 234 -12.60 19.14 -59.71
N GLY A 235 -12.78 20.29 -60.37
CA GLY A 235 -13.25 20.43 -61.75
C GLY A 235 -12.62 19.48 -62.80
N GLU A 236 -11.29 19.52 -62.98
CA GLU A 236 -10.61 18.75 -64.06
C GLU A 236 -10.57 17.22 -63.87
N ASN A 237 -11.08 16.66 -62.77
CA ASN A 237 -11.28 15.19 -62.63
C ASN A 237 -12.77 14.82 -62.42
N PHE A 238 -13.54 15.68 -61.76
CA PHE A 238 -14.91 15.41 -61.34
C PHE A 238 -15.95 15.64 -62.46
N LEU A 239 -15.70 16.61 -63.35
CA LEU A 239 -16.59 16.91 -64.47
C LEU A 239 -16.34 16.02 -65.71
N ASP A 240 -15.25 15.26 -65.72
CA ASP A 240 -14.78 14.44 -66.86
C ASP A 240 -14.98 12.91 -66.65
N ASP A 241 -15.53 12.47 -65.51
CA ASP A 241 -15.84 11.06 -65.22
C ASP A 241 -17.32 10.72 -65.49
N ASP A 242 -17.56 9.95 -66.56
CA ASP A 242 -18.87 9.43 -67.01
C ASP A 242 -19.62 8.59 -65.95
N THR A 243 -18.98 8.20 -64.84
CA THR A 243 -19.54 7.37 -63.77
C THR A 243 -19.63 8.05 -62.41
N ALA A 244 -18.97 9.21 -62.20
CA ALA A 244 -18.99 9.93 -60.93
C ALA A 244 -20.10 10.99 -60.82
N THR A 245 -20.46 11.69 -61.91
CA THR A 245 -21.33 12.88 -61.82
C THR A 245 -22.52 12.94 -62.78
N TYR A 246 -23.61 13.50 -62.28
CA TYR A 246 -24.77 13.94 -63.07
C TYR A 246 -24.43 15.10 -64.03
N LEU A 247 -23.49 15.96 -63.64
CA LEU A 247 -23.14 17.21 -64.32
C LEU A 247 -22.64 16.98 -65.76
N SER A 248 -21.74 16.02 -65.97
CA SER A 248 -21.17 15.69 -67.28
C SER A 248 -22.22 15.25 -68.31
N SER A 249 -23.32 14.64 -67.85
CA SER A 249 -24.40 14.11 -68.68
C SER A 249 -25.38 15.15 -69.23
N GLY A 250 -25.21 16.43 -68.86
CA GLY A 250 -26.17 17.51 -69.12
C GLY A 250 -27.01 17.89 -67.89
N GLY A 251 -26.54 17.56 -66.68
CA GLY A 251 -27.22 17.91 -65.44
C GLY A 251 -27.29 19.42 -65.19
N VAL A 252 -28.34 19.86 -64.49
CA VAL A 252 -28.50 21.26 -64.09
C VAL A 252 -27.46 21.69 -63.04
N HIS A 253 -27.04 22.95 -63.15
CA HIS A 253 -26.35 23.69 -62.08
C HIS A 253 -27.09 23.54 -60.74
N PRO A 254 -26.41 23.48 -59.58
CA PRO A 254 -27.08 23.46 -58.29
C PRO A 254 -28.02 24.67 -58.17
N GLN A 255 -29.32 24.42 -58.03
CA GLN A 255 -30.33 25.46 -57.88
C GLN A 255 -30.61 25.69 -56.40
N TRP A 256 -30.18 26.84 -55.87
CA TRP A 256 -30.42 27.26 -54.49
C TRP A 256 -31.57 28.26 -54.35
N ASN A 257 -32.03 28.80 -55.49
CA ASN A 257 -33.30 29.49 -55.69
C ASN A 257 -34.14 28.66 -56.67
N GLN A 258 -35.47 28.77 -56.65
CA GLN A 258 -36.29 28.36 -57.79
C GLN A 258 -37.32 29.42 -58.17
N HIS A 259 -37.14 29.88 -59.41
CA HIS A 259 -38.10 30.64 -60.17
C HIS A 259 -39.24 29.72 -60.67
N GLU A 260 -40.33 30.29 -61.18
CA GLU A 260 -41.30 29.52 -61.95
C GLU A 260 -40.73 29.23 -63.35
N TRP A 261 -40.38 27.97 -63.63
CA TRP A 261 -39.95 27.51 -64.96
C TRP A 261 -40.76 26.28 -65.42
N ASN A 262 -40.94 26.11 -66.73
CA ASN A 262 -41.86 25.13 -67.32
C ASN A 262 -41.21 24.31 -68.45
N ASP A 263 -39.96 23.89 -68.24
CA ASP A 263 -39.24 22.96 -69.12
C ASP A 263 -40.04 21.65 -69.35
N ASP A 264 -40.08 21.16 -70.59
CA ASP A 264 -40.68 19.86 -70.95
C ASP A 264 -39.64 18.73 -71.10
N GLY A 265 -38.37 19.02 -70.86
CA GLY A 265 -37.26 18.07 -70.73
C GLY A 265 -36.52 17.76 -72.03
N ASP A 266 -36.67 18.60 -73.07
CA ASP A 266 -36.04 18.45 -74.38
C ASP A 266 -34.67 19.15 -74.51
N GLY A 267 -34.42 20.19 -73.69
CA GLY A 267 -33.15 20.92 -73.64
C GLY A 267 -33.01 22.11 -74.61
N VAL A 268 -34.09 22.59 -75.23
CA VAL A 268 -34.08 23.74 -76.15
C VAL A 268 -35.11 24.81 -75.76
N LEU A 269 -34.62 26.00 -75.34
CA LEU A 269 -35.46 27.19 -75.10
C LEU A 269 -36.19 27.66 -76.38
N GLU A 270 -37.52 27.63 -76.37
CA GLU A 270 -38.37 28.26 -77.40
C GLU A 270 -39.00 29.57 -76.87
N ALA A 271 -39.91 30.19 -77.63
CA ALA A 271 -40.27 31.62 -77.47
C ALA A 271 -41.74 31.90 -77.11
N ASP A 272 -42.54 30.86 -76.86
CA ASP A 272 -43.96 30.96 -76.47
C ASP A 272 -44.35 30.12 -75.24
N GLU A 273 -43.35 29.66 -74.48
CA GLU A 273 -43.48 29.02 -73.16
C GLU A 273 -44.23 29.91 -72.15
N ASN A 274 -45.41 29.45 -71.71
CA ASN A 274 -46.15 29.94 -70.55
C ASN A 274 -47.21 28.90 -70.13
N TRP A 275 -47.58 28.89 -68.85
CA TRP A 275 -48.46 27.89 -68.22
C TRP A 275 -49.78 27.63 -68.96
N MET A 276 -50.05 26.35 -69.25
CA MET A 276 -51.40 25.84 -69.49
C MET A 276 -51.64 24.54 -68.69
N SER A 277 -52.86 24.40 -68.17
CA SER A 277 -53.34 23.24 -67.40
C SER A 277 -53.60 22.01 -68.28
N GLU A 278 -53.84 20.87 -67.61
CA GLU A 278 -54.15 19.53 -68.18
C GLU A 278 -52.92 18.63 -68.47
N TYR A 279 -52.19 18.24 -67.41
CA TYR A 279 -51.35 17.04 -67.41
C TYR A 279 -51.79 16.10 -66.26
N ASP A 280 -52.13 14.85 -66.59
CA ASP A 280 -52.35 13.75 -65.64
C ASP A 280 -51.07 12.88 -65.66
N PRO A 281 -50.15 13.02 -64.69
CA PRO A 281 -48.82 12.38 -64.76
C PRO A 281 -48.88 10.86 -64.60
N ASN A 282 -49.96 10.33 -64.03
CA ASN A 282 -50.08 8.91 -63.66
C ASN A 282 -51.17 8.17 -64.46
N ASN A 283 -51.92 8.88 -65.31
CA ASN A 283 -52.89 8.35 -66.27
C ASN A 283 -53.99 7.49 -65.60
N ASN A 284 -54.39 7.85 -64.37
CA ASN A 284 -55.40 7.11 -63.61
C ASN A 284 -56.84 7.47 -64.01
N GLY A 285 -57.04 8.58 -64.73
CA GLY A 285 -58.35 9.01 -65.23
C GLY A 285 -59.25 9.70 -64.20
N ILE A 286 -58.68 10.17 -63.09
CA ILE A 286 -59.27 11.15 -62.17
C ILE A 286 -58.77 12.53 -62.61
N GLU A 287 -59.67 13.52 -62.70
CA GLU A 287 -59.26 14.93 -62.76
C GLU A 287 -58.65 15.31 -61.41
N ASP A 288 -57.33 15.18 -61.29
CA ASP A 288 -56.63 15.66 -60.10
C ASP A 288 -56.58 17.19 -60.13
N ASN A 289 -57.10 17.83 -59.08
CA ASN A 289 -57.29 19.30 -59.05
C ASN A 289 -56.02 20.02 -58.53
N GLU A 290 -54.86 19.38 -58.65
CA GLU A 290 -53.52 19.91 -58.32
C GLU A 290 -53.02 20.92 -59.37
N THR A 291 -53.91 21.77 -59.89
CA THR A 291 -53.55 22.97 -60.66
C THR A 291 -53.04 24.06 -59.71
N SER A 292 -51.92 23.81 -59.03
CA SER A 292 -51.33 24.73 -58.04
C SER A 292 -49.82 24.51 -57.84
N SER A 293 -49.03 25.29 -58.59
CA SER A 293 -47.90 26.06 -58.04
C SER A 293 -47.04 25.40 -56.94
N PHE A 294 -46.19 24.45 -57.30
CA PHE A 294 -45.10 24.01 -56.41
C PHE A 294 -43.93 25.00 -56.44
N ARG A 295 -44.10 26.14 -55.77
CA ARG A 295 -42.96 26.84 -55.16
C ARG A 295 -42.60 26.08 -53.89
N TRP A 296 -41.73 25.08 -54.01
CA TRP A 296 -41.02 24.55 -52.85
C TRP A 296 -39.90 25.58 -52.56
N ILE A 297 -39.96 26.19 -51.38
CA ILE A 297 -38.99 27.20 -50.94
C ILE A 297 -38.01 26.44 -50.04
N LEU A 298 -36.72 26.47 -50.37
CA LEU A 298 -35.67 26.02 -49.44
C LEU A 298 -35.76 26.84 -48.16
N ASP A 299 -35.82 26.18 -47.01
CA ASP A 299 -35.61 26.86 -45.74
C ASP A 299 -34.10 27.05 -45.51
N LEU A 300 -33.49 27.94 -46.30
CA LEU A 300 -32.08 28.30 -46.10
C LEU A 300 -31.86 29.05 -44.77
N ASP A 301 -32.91 29.64 -44.19
CA ASP A 301 -32.86 30.16 -42.82
C ASP A 301 -32.69 29.01 -41.81
N TYR A 302 -33.36 27.86 -42.02
CA TYR A 302 -33.05 26.63 -41.31
C TYR A 302 -31.59 26.20 -41.54
N ALA A 303 -31.14 25.97 -42.77
CA ALA A 303 -29.79 25.50 -43.06
C ALA A 303 -28.68 26.37 -42.42
N PHE A 304 -28.81 27.71 -42.48
CA PHE A 304 -27.80 28.63 -41.95
C PHE A 304 -27.98 29.01 -40.47
N ASN A 305 -29.20 29.18 -39.96
CA ASN A 305 -29.45 29.68 -38.59
C ASN A 305 -30.01 28.64 -37.62
N HIS A 306 -30.68 27.58 -38.08
CA HIS A 306 -31.50 26.71 -37.22
C HIS A 306 -31.33 25.19 -37.41
N ALA A 307 -30.44 24.71 -38.28
CA ALA A 307 -30.21 23.27 -38.46
C ALA A 307 -29.76 22.58 -37.17
N VAL A 308 -30.35 21.40 -36.88
CA VAL A 308 -30.16 20.69 -35.60
C VAL A 308 -29.85 19.22 -35.83
N GLY A 309 -28.81 18.70 -35.16
CA GLY A 309 -28.51 17.27 -35.11
C GLY A 309 -29.49 16.49 -34.21
N PRO A 310 -29.39 15.14 -34.21
CA PRO A 310 -30.37 14.25 -33.60
C PRO A 310 -30.68 14.52 -32.11
N ASP A 311 -29.68 14.92 -31.32
CA ASP A 311 -29.79 15.14 -29.86
C ASP A 311 -29.87 16.62 -29.45
N GLY A 312 -29.88 17.53 -30.43
CA GLY A 312 -29.99 18.98 -30.21
C GLY A 312 -28.74 19.79 -30.58
N GLU A 313 -27.76 19.17 -31.25
CA GLU A 313 -26.54 19.80 -31.77
C GLU A 313 -26.89 20.98 -32.68
N ASN A 314 -26.37 22.18 -32.42
CA ASN A 314 -26.51 23.27 -33.39
C ASN A 314 -25.52 23.08 -34.55
N ILE A 315 -25.97 22.40 -35.60
CA ILE A 315 -25.24 22.13 -36.85
C ILE A 315 -25.53 23.17 -37.94
N SER A 316 -26.09 24.34 -37.60
CA SER A 316 -26.33 25.40 -38.58
C SER A 316 -25.02 25.84 -39.23
N LEU A 317 -25.06 26.19 -40.53
CA LEU A 317 -23.84 26.52 -41.29
C LEU A 317 -23.15 27.83 -40.85
N LEU A 318 -23.72 28.55 -39.87
CA LEU A 318 -23.13 29.71 -39.18
C LEU A 318 -22.60 29.37 -37.77
N ASN A 319 -22.76 28.13 -37.32
CA ASN A 319 -22.06 27.53 -36.20
C ASN A 319 -20.82 26.78 -36.71
N TYR A 320 -19.74 26.66 -35.93
CA TYR A 320 -18.56 25.87 -36.33
C TYR A 320 -18.91 24.41 -36.60
N MET A 321 -19.86 23.86 -35.85
CA MET A 321 -20.21 22.45 -35.90
C MET A 321 -20.94 22.08 -37.21
N GLY A 322 -21.60 23.05 -37.86
CA GLY A 322 -22.24 22.83 -39.16
C GLY A 322 -21.26 22.46 -40.27
N PRO A 323 -20.34 23.34 -40.67
CA PRO A 323 -19.31 23.03 -41.67
C PRO A 323 -18.42 21.85 -41.28
N LEU A 324 -18.18 21.64 -39.97
CA LEU A 324 -17.39 20.51 -39.49
C LEU A 324 -18.10 19.16 -39.72
N VAL A 325 -19.34 19.01 -39.23
CA VAL A 325 -20.12 17.77 -39.44
C VAL A 325 -20.37 17.56 -40.93
N TYR A 326 -20.72 18.62 -41.67
CA TYR A 326 -20.95 18.53 -43.11
C TYR A 326 -19.70 17.97 -43.84
N ALA A 327 -18.50 18.44 -43.50
CA ALA A 327 -17.26 17.92 -44.07
C ALA A 327 -16.89 16.51 -43.57
N SER A 328 -17.22 16.15 -42.32
CA SER A 328 -16.80 14.87 -41.71
C SER A 328 -17.69 13.67 -42.04
N MET A 329 -18.94 13.87 -42.48
CA MET A 329 -19.87 12.76 -42.80
C MET A 329 -19.47 11.88 -44.00
N GLY A 330 -18.46 12.26 -44.81
CA GLY A 330 -17.96 11.46 -45.93
C GLY A 330 -18.16 12.11 -47.31
N GLU A 331 -17.78 11.41 -48.38
CA GLU A 331 -17.97 11.87 -49.75
C GLU A 331 -19.40 11.53 -50.24
N PRO A 332 -20.12 12.44 -50.93
CA PRO A 332 -21.46 12.15 -51.46
C PRO A 332 -21.47 10.95 -52.43
N GLU A 333 -22.54 10.16 -52.41
CA GLU A 333 -22.62 8.93 -53.22
C GLU A 333 -22.93 9.19 -54.71
N SER A 334 -22.69 8.19 -55.57
CA SER A 334 -23.26 8.21 -56.92
C SER A 334 -24.77 7.95 -56.91
N LEU A 335 -25.48 8.43 -57.94
CA LEU A 335 -26.93 8.20 -58.07
C LEU A 335 -27.30 6.70 -58.11
N GLU A 336 -26.43 5.83 -58.63
CA GLU A 336 -26.70 4.38 -58.64
C GLU A 336 -26.60 3.77 -57.22
N GLU A 337 -25.71 4.29 -56.38
CA GLU A 337 -25.53 3.84 -54.99
C GLU A 337 -26.69 4.31 -54.09
N ILE A 338 -27.11 5.58 -54.18
CA ILE A 338 -28.28 6.09 -53.43
C ILE A 338 -29.56 5.31 -53.83
N LEU A 339 -29.72 4.95 -55.10
CA LEU A 339 -30.85 4.14 -55.57
C LEU A 339 -30.73 2.65 -55.22
N ALA A 340 -29.54 2.18 -54.82
CA ALA A 340 -29.31 0.81 -54.39
C ALA A 340 -29.49 0.62 -52.87
N ASP A 341 -29.08 1.60 -52.05
CA ASP A 341 -29.20 1.56 -50.59
C ASP A 341 -29.57 2.94 -49.98
N PRO A 342 -30.80 3.45 -50.22
CA PRO A 342 -31.24 4.76 -49.74
C PRO A 342 -31.44 4.84 -48.22
N GLU A 343 -31.37 3.71 -47.50
CA GLU A 343 -31.46 3.71 -46.03
C GLU A 343 -30.11 4.03 -45.36
N ASN A 344 -29.01 4.07 -46.12
CA ASN A 344 -27.64 4.32 -45.63
C ASN A 344 -26.91 5.43 -46.44
N SER A 345 -27.64 6.34 -47.10
CA SER A 345 -27.05 7.40 -47.95
C SER A 345 -26.74 8.67 -47.17
N VAL A 346 -25.47 9.05 -47.13
CA VAL A 346 -24.92 10.31 -46.61
C VAL A 346 -25.56 11.52 -47.29
N THR A 347 -25.79 11.44 -48.61
CA THR A 347 -26.47 12.52 -49.34
C THR A 347 -27.90 12.72 -48.89
N LEU A 348 -28.65 11.66 -48.61
CA LEU A 348 -30.02 11.78 -48.08
C LEU A 348 -30.02 12.24 -46.61
N GLU A 349 -29.10 11.72 -45.78
CA GLU A 349 -28.96 12.13 -44.38
C GLU A 349 -28.66 13.63 -44.25
N ARG A 350 -27.69 14.15 -45.00
CA ARG A 350 -27.42 15.60 -45.08
C ARG A 350 -28.62 16.39 -45.58
N ALA A 351 -29.30 15.90 -46.61
CA ALA A 351 -30.44 16.59 -47.20
C ALA A 351 -31.68 16.66 -46.29
N GLU A 352 -31.76 15.79 -45.27
CA GLU A 352 -32.69 15.89 -44.15
C GLU A 352 -32.14 16.84 -43.06
N LEU A 353 -30.90 16.64 -42.59
CA LEU A 353 -30.27 17.44 -41.51
C LEU A 353 -30.18 18.96 -41.80
N TRP A 354 -30.09 19.36 -43.07
CA TRP A 354 -30.05 20.78 -43.50
C TRP A 354 -31.22 21.19 -44.40
N ASP A 355 -32.30 20.40 -44.47
CA ASP A 355 -33.56 20.66 -45.21
C ASP A 355 -33.37 21.17 -46.66
N PHE A 356 -32.43 20.56 -47.42
CA PHE A 356 -32.18 20.90 -48.82
C PHE A 356 -32.69 19.87 -49.84
N THR A 357 -33.37 18.81 -49.37
CA THR A 357 -34.01 17.77 -50.21
C THR A 357 -34.94 18.37 -51.26
N HIS A 358 -34.69 18.08 -52.54
CA HIS A 358 -35.62 18.45 -53.61
C HIS A 358 -36.80 17.47 -53.66
N PRO A 359 -38.07 17.92 -53.68
CA PRO A 359 -39.24 17.06 -53.42
C PRO A 359 -39.53 16.00 -54.49
N THR A 360 -38.92 16.09 -55.68
CA THR A 360 -39.21 15.22 -56.83
C THR A 360 -38.00 14.79 -57.66
N ASP A 361 -36.79 15.26 -57.35
CA ASP A 361 -35.59 14.97 -58.16
C ASP A 361 -34.34 14.80 -57.29
N LEU A 362 -33.87 13.55 -57.21
CA LEU A 362 -32.69 13.19 -56.44
C LEU A 362 -31.39 13.80 -57.02
N ASN A 363 -31.33 14.07 -58.32
CA ASN A 363 -30.14 14.66 -58.95
C ASN A 363 -29.89 16.09 -58.47
N ILE A 364 -30.96 16.86 -58.23
CA ILE A 364 -30.87 18.22 -57.69
C ILE A 364 -30.43 18.18 -56.22
N THR A 365 -30.89 17.20 -55.44
CA THR A 365 -30.42 16.97 -54.06
C THR A 365 -28.94 16.61 -54.04
N LEU A 366 -28.50 15.70 -54.91
CA LEU A 366 -27.10 15.28 -55.02
C LEU A 366 -26.17 16.41 -55.50
N ALA A 367 -26.61 17.23 -56.47
CA ALA A 367 -25.84 18.39 -56.92
C ALA A 367 -25.65 19.43 -55.79
N ARG A 368 -26.65 19.59 -54.90
CA ARG A 368 -26.55 20.46 -53.72
C ARG A 368 -25.56 19.94 -52.69
N ASP A 369 -25.62 18.65 -52.38
CA ASP A 369 -24.68 18.01 -51.44
C ASP A 369 -23.23 18.15 -51.94
N TRP A 370 -22.95 17.78 -53.20
CA TRP A 370 -21.62 17.98 -53.79
C TRP A 370 -21.13 19.43 -53.72
N THR A 371 -22.02 20.40 -53.96
CA THR A 371 -21.69 21.84 -53.89
C THR A 371 -21.33 22.28 -52.47
N LEU A 372 -22.11 21.86 -51.46
CA LEU A 372 -21.82 22.15 -50.06
C LEU A 372 -20.59 21.39 -49.56
N TYR A 373 -20.49 20.09 -49.84
CA TYR A 373 -19.38 19.23 -49.42
C TYR A 373 -18.04 19.71 -49.99
N GLY A 374 -17.95 19.88 -51.31
CA GLY A 374 -16.71 20.29 -51.96
C GLY A 374 -16.30 21.72 -51.58
N GLY A 375 -17.24 22.66 -51.53
CA GLY A 375 -16.98 24.04 -51.15
C GLY A 375 -16.62 24.22 -49.67
N MET A 376 -17.38 23.62 -48.74
CA MET A 376 -17.04 23.63 -47.31
C MET A 376 -15.73 22.88 -47.04
N GLY A 377 -15.50 21.75 -47.73
CA GLY A 377 -14.24 21.00 -47.66
C GLY A 377 -13.04 21.82 -48.13
N LYS A 378 -13.18 22.56 -49.23
CA LYS A 378 -12.16 23.50 -49.71
C LYS A 378 -11.88 24.62 -48.70
N LEU A 379 -12.92 25.25 -48.14
CA LEU A 379 -12.77 26.28 -47.11
C LEU A 379 -12.12 25.73 -45.82
N MET A 380 -12.44 24.50 -45.42
CA MET A 380 -11.80 23.80 -44.30
C MET A 380 -10.30 23.58 -44.57
N GLN A 381 -9.94 23.08 -45.75
CA GLN A 381 -8.55 22.86 -46.16
C GLN A 381 -7.76 24.16 -46.29
N ASP A 382 -8.33 25.21 -46.91
CA ASP A 382 -7.73 26.55 -47.03
C ASP A 382 -7.47 27.20 -45.64
N TYR A 383 -8.23 26.80 -44.61
CA TYR A 383 -8.02 27.18 -43.21
C TYR A 383 -7.27 26.12 -42.38
N GLY A 384 -6.65 25.13 -43.03
CA GLY A 384 -5.70 24.20 -42.42
C GLY A 384 -6.31 23.03 -41.66
N ALA A 385 -7.56 22.65 -41.94
CA ALA A 385 -8.07 21.35 -41.53
C ALA A 385 -7.25 20.23 -42.20
N LEU A 386 -7.05 19.11 -41.50
CA LEU A 386 -6.27 17.95 -41.97
C LEU A 386 -4.79 18.24 -42.32
N ASP A 387 -4.21 19.34 -41.82
CA ASP A 387 -2.75 19.49 -41.76
C ASP A 387 -2.20 18.61 -40.62
N ASP A 388 -1.84 17.36 -40.93
CA ASP A 388 -1.20 16.41 -40.01
C ASP A 388 0.09 16.95 -39.35
N ASN A 389 0.69 18.00 -39.93
CA ASN A 389 1.92 18.59 -39.42
C ASN A 389 1.67 19.89 -38.66
N TYR A 390 0.43 20.34 -38.41
CA TYR A 390 0.14 21.71 -37.94
C TYR A 390 0.90 22.14 -36.66
N LEU A 391 1.24 21.19 -35.77
CA LEU A 391 2.07 21.43 -34.59
C LEU A 391 3.53 21.76 -34.91
N THR A 392 4.08 21.23 -36.01
CA THR A 392 5.48 21.37 -36.42
C THR A 392 5.69 22.21 -37.68
N ASN A 393 4.65 22.41 -38.49
CA ASN A 393 4.66 23.12 -39.76
C ASN A 393 5.26 24.52 -39.62
N GLY A 394 6.07 24.92 -40.60
CA GLY A 394 6.87 26.15 -40.57
C GLY A 394 6.97 26.85 -41.93
N ASP A 395 6.05 26.55 -42.84
CA ASP A 395 5.89 27.31 -44.07
C ASP A 395 5.31 28.71 -43.77
N GLU A 396 5.67 29.71 -44.57
CA GLU A 396 5.17 31.09 -44.40
C GLU A 396 3.71 31.22 -44.84
N ASP A 397 3.25 30.34 -45.74
CA ASP A 397 1.86 30.29 -46.25
C ASP A 397 0.94 29.36 -45.43
N ALA A 398 1.45 28.67 -44.41
CA ALA A 398 0.69 27.70 -43.61
C ALA A 398 -0.09 28.31 -42.42
N ILE A 399 -1.23 27.69 -42.07
CA ILE A 399 -2.10 28.14 -40.96
C ILE A 399 -1.51 27.74 -39.60
N ASN A 400 -0.73 28.67 -39.06
CA ASN A 400 0.06 28.52 -37.84
C ASN A 400 -0.76 28.53 -36.52
N LEU A 401 -0.09 28.24 -35.41
CA LEU A 401 -0.74 28.05 -34.12
C LEU A 401 -1.34 29.36 -33.54
N THR A 402 -0.73 30.52 -33.79
CA THR A 402 -1.29 31.83 -33.41
C THR A 402 -2.70 32.01 -33.97
N GLN A 403 -2.93 31.61 -35.21
CA GLN A 403 -4.23 31.79 -35.85
C GLN A 403 -5.26 30.76 -35.38
N ARG A 404 -4.85 29.51 -35.11
CA ARG A 404 -5.72 28.48 -34.51
C ARG A 404 -6.17 28.84 -33.09
N PHE A 405 -5.26 29.32 -32.23
CA PHE A 405 -5.61 29.81 -30.88
C PHE A 405 -6.54 31.03 -30.92
N ARG A 406 -6.39 31.93 -31.91
CA ARG A 406 -7.33 33.04 -32.11
C ARG A 406 -8.72 32.55 -32.50
N TRP A 407 -8.85 31.60 -33.42
CA TRP A 407 -10.16 31.09 -33.83
C TRP A 407 -10.87 30.27 -32.75
N LEU A 408 -10.14 29.42 -32.03
CA LEU A 408 -10.70 28.52 -31.02
C LEU A 408 -11.03 29.23 -29.69
N MET A 409 -10.28 30.28 -29.33
CA MET A 409 -10.31 30.84 -27.96
C MET A 409 -10.32 32.38 -27.89
N ASP A 410 -10.35 33.11 -29.01
CA ASP A 410 -10.05 34.55 -29.10
C ASP A 410 -8.70 34.92 -28.42
N LEU A 411 -7.74 33.99 -28.44
CA LEU A 411 -6.49 34.12 -27.69
C LEU A 411 -5.32 34.49 -28.60
N GLU A 412 -4.82 35.72 -28.44
CA GLU A 412 -3.57 36.14 -29.08
C GLU A 412 -2.36 35.54 -28.33
N ILE A 413 -1.58 34.71 -29.02
CA ILE A 413 -0.39 34.01 -28.53
C ILE A 413 0.61 33.87 -29.69
N ASP A 414 1.91 33.97 -29.40
CA ASP A 414 2.96 33.78 -30.41
C ASP A 414 3.07 32.31 -30.84
N ASN A 415 3.45 32.03 -32.09
CA ASN A 415 3.45 30.67 -32.64
C ASN A 415 4.42 29.73 -31.90
N ASP A 416 5.61 30.21 -31.53
CA ASP A 416 6.63 29.37 -30.90
C ASP A 416 6.27 29.15 -29.42
N VAL A 417 5.66 30.16 -28.78
CA VAL A 417 5.06 30.05 -27.44
C VAL A 417 3.90 29.04 -27.45
N ALA A 418 3.02 29.09 -28.45
CA ALA A 418 1.92 28.14 -28.63
C ALA A 418 2.42 26.71 -28.89
N ARG A 419 3.52 26.55 -29.65
CA ARG A 419 4.17 25.26 -29.88
C ARG A 419 4.71 24.64 -28.60
N ASN A 420 5.35 25.45 -27.74
CA ASN A 420 5.80 25.00 -26.42
C ASN A 420 4.64 24.60 -25.51
N VAL A 421 3.52 25.33 -25.54
CA VAL A 421 2.30 25.00 -24.76
C VAL A 421 1.70 23.65 -25.18
N LEU A 422 1.69 23.33 -26.49
CA LEU A 422 1.05 22.12 -26.98
C LEU A 422 1.98 20.89 -26.99
N HIS A 423 3.25 21.03 -27.35
CA HIS A 423 4.08 19.91 -27.83
C HIS A 423 5.48 19.83 -27.19
N LEU A 424 5.72 20.52 -26.06
CA LEU A 424 6.99 20.43 -25.32
C LEU A 424 7.15 19.06 -24.64
N GLY A 425 8.28 18.39 -24.85
CA GLY A 425 8.58 17.07 -24.26
C GLY A 425 7.85 15.90 -24.93
N ASP A 426 7.21 16.11 -26.08
CA ASP A 426 6.60 15.01 -26.84
C ASP A 426 7.62 13.95 -27.27
N GLY A 427 7.25 12.67 -27.14
CA GLY A 427 8.15 11.54 -27.40
C GLY A 427 9.32 11.41 -26.42
N THR A 428 9.20 11.98 -25.20
CA THR A 428 10.21 11.84 -24.11
C THR A 428 9.56 11.29 -22.83
N ASP A 429 10.37 10.88 -21.86
CA ASP A 429 9.86 10.39 -20.57
C ASP A 429 9.08 11.46 -19.77
N ASP A 430 9.41 12.74 -19.96
CA ASP A 430 8.79 13.92 -19.33
C ASP A 430 7.92 14.74 -20.33
N PRO A 431 6.69 14.30 -20.70
CA PRO A 431 5.81 15.11 -21.52
C PRO A 431 5.24 16.29 -20.73
N LEU A 432 5.40 17.50 -21.27
CA LEU A 432 5.03 18.77 -20.63
C LEU A 432 3.87 19.48 -21.35
N GLY A 433 3.86 19.43 -22.69
CA GLY A 433 2.85 20.06 -23.54
C GLY A 433 1.48 19.37 -23.43
N ILE A 434 0.41 20.14 -23.64
CA ILE A 434 -0.99 19.68 -23.49
C ILE A 434 -1.35 18.50 -24.42
N LEU A 435 -0.67 18.39 -25.56
CA LEU A 435 -0.81 17.33 -26.57
C LEU A 435 0.45 16.43 -26.64
N ALA A 436 1.39 16.60 -25.70
CA ALA A 436 2.59 15.79 -25.64
C ALA A 436 2.32 14.45 -24.95
N VAL A 437 2.84 13.36 -25.52
CA VAL A 437 2.73 11.99 -25.01
C VAL A 437 4.13 11.41 -24.82
N SER A 438 4.33 10.57 -23.79
CA SER A 438 5.61 9.89 -23.59
C SER A 438 5.89 8.80 -24.63
N GLU A 439 7.16 8.38 -24.79
CA GLU A 439 7.53 7.28 -25.70
C GLU A 439 6.77 5.97 -25.37
N SER A 440 6.41 5.76 -24.09
CA SER A 440 5.60 4.63 -23.62
C SER A 440 4.10 4.69 -23.96
N GLY A 441 3.57 5.87 -24.35
CA GLY A 441 2.13 6.10 -24.52
C GLY A 441 1.31 6.16 -23.21
N THR A 442 1.94 6.10 -22.04
CA THR A 442 1.25 6.02 -20.73
C THR A 442 1.20 7.34 -19.97
N SER A 443 2.00 8.34 -20.35
CA SER A 443 2.06 9.65 -19.70
C SER A 443 1.68 10.76 -20.68
N PHE A 444 0.92 11.74 -20.21
CA PHE A 444 0.38 12.83 -21.01
C PHE A 444 0.71 14.18 -20.37
N GLY A 445 1.25 15.12 -21.15
CA GLY A 445 1.60 16.45 -20.65
C GLY A 445 0.39 17.32 -20.29
N LEU A 446 -0.83 16.95 -20.72
CA LEU A 446 -2.08 17.52 -20.20
C LEU A 446 -2.19 17.39 -18.67
N SER A 447 -1.87 16.24 -18.09
CA SER A 447 -1.83 16.08 -16.61
C SER A 447 -0.77 17.01 -16.01
N THR A 448 0.44 17.00 -16.56
CA THR A 448 1.55 17.85 -16.12
C THR A 448 1.16 19.33 -16.12
N PHE A 449 0.52 19.82 -17.19
CA PHE A 449 0.02 21.19 -17.30
C PHE A 449 -1.12 21.51 -16.32
N LEU A 450 -2.00 20.55 -16.03
CA LEU A 450 -3.11 20.70 -15.08
C LEU A 450 -2.64 20.72 -13.61
N ASP A 451 -1.62 19.97 -13.24
CA ASP A 451 -1.09 19.95 -11.87
C ASP A 451 -0.01 21.03 -11.63
N MET A 452 0.67 21.49 -12.67
CA MET A 452 1.71 22.52 -12.58
C MET A 452 1.20 23.85 -11.98
N LYS A 453 2.01 24.43 -11.11
CA LYS A 453 1.73 25.72 -10.46
C LYS A 453 1.73 26.84 -11.50
N LYS A 454 0.82 27.80 -11.29
CA LYS A 454 0.54 28.89 -12.23
C LYS A 454 1.74 29.81 -12.53
N ASP A 455 2.69 29.98 -11.60
CA ASP A 455 3.89 30.80 -11.85
C ASP A 455 4.95 30.01 -12.62
N ASP A 456 5.23 28.78 -12.17
CA ASP A 456 6.13 27.81 -12.81
C ASP A 456 5.76 27.59 -14.29
N ALA A 457 4.47 27.40 -14.60
CA ALA A 457 3.95 27.27 -15.97
C ALA A 457 4.10 28.56 -16.81
N MET A 458 3.97 29.75 -16.19
CA MET A 458 4.20 31.01 -16.90
C MET A 458 5.68 31.22 -17.25
N GLU A 459 6.60 30.74 -16.41
CA GLU A 459 8.04 30.77 -16.68
C GLU A 459 8.45 29.73 -17.74
N LEU A 460 7.98 28.49 -17.61
CA LEU A 460 8.31 27.38 -18.52
C LEU A 460 7.83 27.63 -19.96
N TYR A 461 6.55 27.95 -20.14
CA TYR A 461 5.97 28.13 -21.48
C TYR A 461 6.11 29.55 -22.03
N GLY A 462 6.52 30.52 -21.21
CA GLY A 462 6.61 31.94 -21.60
C GLY A 462 5.24 32.65 -21.72
N ILE A 463 4.17 32.06 -21.16
CA ILE A 463 2.80 32.56 -21.27
C ILE A 463 2.43 33.60 -20.21
N THR A 464 1.53 34.51 -20.56
CA THR A 464 0.93 35.46 -19.62
C THR A 464 -0.08 34.78 -18.70
N LYS A 465 -0.35 35.40 -17.53
CA LYS A 465 -1.39 34.95 -16.59
C LYS A 465 -2.77 34.80 -17.24
N SER A 466 -3.10 35.64 -18.23
CA SER A 466 -4.35 35.59 -18.99
C SER A 466 -4.39 34.40 -19.95
N GLN A 467 -3.31 34.14 -20.70
CA GLN A 467 -3.20 32.96 -21.56
C GLN A 467 -3.28 31.67 -20.74
N HIS A 468 -2.48 31.56 -19.67
CA HIS A 468 -2.56 30.43 -18.74
C HIS A 468 -4.00 30.22 -18.21
N ALA A 469 -4.71 31.27 -17.81
CA ALA A 469 -6.06 31.15 -17.28
C ALA A 469 -7.07 30.65 -18.32
N ALA A 470 -6.99 31.12 -19.57
CA ALA A 470 -7.85 30.65 -20.65
C ALA A 470 -7.55 29.19 -21.02
N ILE A 471 -6.27 28.87 -21.26
CA ILE A 471 -5.81 27.53 -21.65
C ILE A 471 -6.14 26.51 -20.56
N LYS A 472 -5.86 26.83 -19.28
CA LYS A 472 -6.15 25.93 -18.17
C LYS A 472 -7.65 25.79 -17.88
N SER A 473 -8.50 26.76 -18.25
CA SER A 473 -9.95 26.53 -18.25
C SER A 473 -10.30 25.43 -19.24
N LEU A 474 -10.02 25.62 -20.53
CA LEU A 474 -10.35 24.66 -21.60
C LEU A 474 -9.85 23.24 -21.27
N CYS A 475 -8.62 23.10 -20.78
CA CYS A 475 -8.05 21.82 -20.36
C CYS A 475 -8.79 21.20 -19.16
N SER A 476 -9.16 22.01 -18.16
CA SER A 476 -9.93 21.56 -16.99
C SER A 476 -11.38 21.26 -17.33
N ASP A 477 -11.96 21.96 -18.31
CA ASP A 477 -13.34 21.78 -18.73
C ASP A 477 -13.52 20.40 -19.40
N TRP A 478 -12.56 19.97 -20.23
CA TRP A 478 -12.50 18.62 -20.82
C TRP A 478 -12.10 17.52 -19.81
N ALA A 479 -11.02 17.70 -19.04
CA ALA A 479 -10.58 16.70 -18.06
C ALA A 479 -11.51 16.59 -16.83
N GLY A 480 -12.36 17.59 -16.59
CA GLY A 480 -13.27 17.71 -15.46
C GLY A 480 -14.73 17.40 -15.76
N ASP A 481 -15.05 16.85 -16.94
CA ASP A 481 -16.42 16.49 -17.38
C ASP A 481 -17.41 17.67 -17.44
N ILE A 482 -16.90 18.89 -17.69
CA ILE A 482 -17.72 20.10 -17.94
C ILE A 482 -18.04 20.22 -19.44
N ALA A 483 -17.08 19.83 -20.29
CA ALA A 483 -17.26 19.63 -21.72
C ALA A 483 -17.49 18.14 -22.04
N ALA A 484 -18.24 17.89 -23.11
CA ALA A 484 -18.54 16.57 -23.65
C ALA A 484 -18.41 16.59 -25.18
N LEU A 485 -17.89 15.52 -25.75
CA LEU A 485 -17.71 15.37 -27.19
C LEU A 485 -19.08 15.04 -27.82
N PRO A 486 -19.61 15.86 -28.76
CA PRO A 486 -20.75 15.48 -29.58
C PRO A 486 -20.32 14.33 -30.50
N LEU A 487 -20.93 13.15 -30.36
CA LEU A 487 -20.50 11.95 -31.08
C LEU A 487 -20.80 12.02 -32.58
N ILE A 488 -21.64 12.95 -33.04
CA ILE A 488 -21.87 13.21 -34.47
C ILE A 488 -20.58 13.61 -35.20
N LEU A 489 -19.59 14.19 -34.48
CA LEU A 489 -18.26 14.50 -35.01
C LEU A 489 -17.44 13.25 -35.38
N VAL A 490 -17.84 12.07 -34.90
CA VAL A 490 -17.19 10.78 -35.10
C VAL A 490 -18.16 9.68 -35.59
N GLY A 491 -19.33 10.08 -36.10
CA GLY A 491 -20.32 9.15 -36.67
C GLY A 491 -21.20 8.38 -35.65
N GLY A 492 -21.42 8.95 -34.46
CA GLY A 492 -22.33 8.40 -33.43
C GLY A 492 -23.39 9.38 -32.94
N GLU A 493 -24.32 8.91 -32.11
CA GLU A 493 -25.39 9.70 -31.50
C GLU A 493 -25.03 10.20 -30.08
N GLY A 494 -25.58 11.34 -29.65
CA GLY A 494 -25.42 11.88 -28.31
C GLY A 494 -24.06 12.53 -27.99
N TYR A 495 -23.77 12.62 -26.68
CA TYR A 495 -22.58 13.26 -26.13
C TYR A 495 -21.82 12.31 -25.19
N ILE A 496 -20.50 12.48 -25.07
CA ILE A 496 -19.69 11.72 -24.10
C ILE A 496 -18.66 12.60 -23.38
N THR A 497 -18.72 12.63 -22.04
CA THR A 497 -17.65 13.22 -21.20
C THR A 497 -16.46 12.27 -21.07
N ALA A 498 -15.33 12.77 -20.57
CA ALA A 498 -14.12 11.95 -20.40
C ALA A 498 -14.31 10.81 -19.38
N SER A 499 -15.09 11.02 -18.31
CA SER A 499 -15.46 9.95 -17.37
C SER A 499 -16.42 8.93 -17.98
N GLU A 500 -17.36 9.36 -18.81
CA GLU A 500 -18.27 8.45 -19.53
C GLU A 500 -17.52 7.62 -20.57
N PHE A 501 -16.52 8.20 -21.25
CA PHE A 501 -15.61 7.50 -22.16
C PHE A 501 -14.85 6.37 -21.46
N VAL A 502 -14.32 6.61 -20.25
CA VAL A 502 -13.69 5.57 -19.41
C VAL A 502 -14.69 4.46 -19.06
N ASN A 503 -15.89 4.83 -18.60
CA ASN A 503 -16.93 3.85 -18.26
C ASN A 503 -17.41 3.04 -19.49
N GLN A 504 -17.44 3.64 -20.66
CA GLN A 504 -17.79 2.98 -21.92
C GLN A 504 -16.69 1.99 -22.35
N THR A 505 -15.44 2.48 -22.48
CA THR A 505 -14.30 1.71 -23.00
C THR A 505 -13.81 0.60 -22.06
N PHE A 506 -14.03 0.71 -20.75
CA PHE A 506 -13.70 -0.36 -19.82
C PHE A 506 -14.53 -1.63 -20.04
N GLY A 507 -15.81 -1.49 -20.39
CA GLY A 507 -16.78 -2.59 -20.47
C GLY A 507 -17.36 -2.88 -21.85
N SER A 508 -17.03 -2.08 -22.87
CA SER A 508 -17.59 -2.17 -24.23
C SER A 508 -16.59 -1.64 -25.27
N LEU A 509 -17.04 -1.42 -26.50
CA LEU A 509 -16.26 -0.80 -27.58
C LEU A 509 -15.99 0.68 -27.31
N ASN A 510 -14.87 1.17 -27.85
CA ASN A 510 -14.60 2.59 -28.02
C ASN A 510 -15.61 3.19 -29.02
N PRO A 511 -16.40 4.20 -28.64
CA PRO A 511 -17.42 4.81 -29.52
C PRO A 511 -16.83 5.68 -30.64
N ILE A 512 -15.51 5.93 -30.65
CA ILE A 512 -14.83 6.76 -31.67
C ILE A 512 -14.32 5.91 -32.85
N ASP A 513 -13.70 4.76 -32.58
CA ASP A 513 -12.97 3.97 -33.58
C ASP A 513 -13.41 2.49 -33.67
N ASN A 514 -14.39 2.08 -32.87
CA ASN A 514 -14.86 0.69 -32.76
C ASN A 514 -13.76 -0.34 -32.41
N THR A 515 -12.72 0.07 -31.69
CA THR A 515 -11.72 -0.82 -31.07
C THR A 515 -12.04 -1.12 -29.60
N TYR A 516 -11.15 -1.88 -28.94
CA TYR A 516 -11.20 -2.13 -27.49
C TYR A 516 -9.90 -1.65 -26.85
N MET A 517 -9.97 -0.98 -25.71
CA MET A 517 -8.78 -0.56 -24.95
C MET A 517 -8.02 -1.78 -24.40
N GLN A 518 -6.68 -1.68 -24.30
CA GLN A 518 -5.83 -2.76 -23.80
C GLN A 518 -6.18 -3.16 -22.36
N TYR A 519 -6.32 -2.18 -21.47
CA TYR A 519 -6.66 -2.39 -20.06
C TYR A 519 -8.18 -2.35 -19.80
N SER A 520 -8.96 -3.02 -20.67
CA SER A 520 -10.42 -3.19 -20.54
C SER A 520 -10.79 -4.65 -20.30
N LEU A 521 -12.06 -4.92 -19.98
CA LEU A 521 -12.59 -6.28 -19.91
C LEU A 521 -12.45 -7.05 -21.24
N ASN A 522 -12.34 -6.35 -22.38
CA ASN A 522 -12.12 -6.99 -23.68
C ASN A 522 -10.64 -7.19 -24.04
N ALA A 523 -9.70 -6.69 -23.22
CA ALA A 523 -8.26 -6.89 -23.35
C ALA A 523 -7.73 -6.64 -24.77
N GLY A 524 -7.95 -5.44 -25.34
CA GLY A 524 -7.54 -5.12 -26.71
C GLY A 524 -8.24 -5.93 -27.82
N GLY A 525 -9.37 -6.57 -27.52
CA GLY A 525 -10.06 -7.50 -28.41
C GLY A 525 -9.53 -8.94 -28.34
N MET A 526 -8.66 -9.26 -27.38
CA MET A 526 -8.22 -10.62 -27.13
C MET A 526 -9.29 -11.47 -26.42
N TRP A 527 -10.16 -10.86 -25.60
CA TRP A 527 -11.30 -11.58 -25.02
C TRP A 527 -12.27 -12.06 -26.11
N GLY A 528 -12.87 -13.24 -25.93
CA GLY A 528 -13.75 -13.87 -26.92
C GLY A 528 -13.06 -14.42 -28.18
N SER A 529 -11.81 -14.02 -28.46
CA SER A 529 -11.08 -14.39 -29.70
C SER A 529 -10.71 -15.87 -29.82
N GLY A 530 -10.57 -16.59 -28.71
CA GLY A 530 -10.03 -17.95 -28.69
C GLY A 530 -8.52 -18.06 -28.96
N ILE A 531 -7.79 -16.95 -28.97
CA ILE A 531 -6.37 -16.86 -29.33
C ILE A 531 -5.50 -16.66 -28.07
N LEU A 532 -4.25 -17.14 -28.10
CA LEU A 532 -3.23 -16.96 -27.04
C LEU A 532 -3.64 -17.39 -25.62
N GLY A 533 -4.67 -18.23 -25.48
CA GLY A 533 -5.16 -18.74 -24.19
C GLY A 533 -6.46 -18.08 -23.71
N PHE A 534 -6.90 -16.98 -24.35
CA PHE A 534 -8.20 -16.38 -24.11
C PHE A 534 -9.34 -17.31 -24.56
N PRO A 535 -10.52 -17.24 -23.91
CA PRO A 535 -11.67 -18.05 -24.32
C PRO A 535 -12.19 -17.65 -25.70
N ALA A 536 -12.77 -18.61 -26.41
CA ALA A 536 -13.57 -18.35 -27.60
C ALA A 536 -15.03 -18.11 -27.18
N GLY A 537 -15.62 -16.97 -27.56
CA GLY A 537 -16.95 -16.56 -27.09
C GLY A 537 -17.38 -15.19 -27.61
N GLU A 538 -18.42 -14.64 -26.99
CA GLU A 538 -18.88 -13.27 -27.25
C GLU A 538 -18.02 -12.26 -26.47
N SER A 539 -17.78 -11.09 -27.05
CA SER A 539 -17.13 -9.96 -26.36
C SER A 539 -17.96 -9.51 -25.15
N VAL A 540 -17.30 -8.87 -24.18
CA VAL A 540 -18.00 -8.18 -23.09
C VAL A 540 -18.63 -6.89 -23.63
N ASN A 541 -19.89 -6.65 -23.28
CA ASN A 541 -20.61 -5.42 -23.60
C ASN A 541 -21.49 -5.00 -22.42
N LEU A 542 -20.93 -4.17 -21.55
CA LEU A 542 -21.60 -3.61 -20.38
C LEU A 542 -22.12 -2.20 -20.64
N THR A 543 -23.18 -1.82 -19.93
CA THR A 543 -23.59 -0.41 -19.85
C THR A 543 -22.59 0.40 -19.01
N GLN A 544 -22.43 1.69 -19.30
CA GLN A 544 -21.55 2.58 -18.54
C GLN A 544 -21.84 2.58 -17.03
N ASN A 545 -23.10 2.42 -16.62
CA ASN A 545 -23.48 2.31 -15.22
C ASN A 545 -22.93 1.03 -14.54
N GLN A 546 -22.84 -0.09 -15.27
CA GLN A 546 -22.24 -1.33 -14.76
C GLN A 546 -20.72 -1.19 -14.65
N SER A 547 -20.05 -0.67 -15.69
CA SER A 547 -18.62 -0.35 -15.65
C SER A 547 -18.27 0.61 -14.52
N SER A 548 -19.05 1.67 -14.33
CA SER A 548 -18.86 2.65 -13.24
C SER A 548 -19.03 2.01 -11.87
N ASN A 549 -20.02 1.13 -11.67
CA ASN A 549 -20.16 0.37 -10.43
C ASN A 549 -18.99 -0.62 -10.21
N MET A 550 -18.48 -1.23 -11.27
CA MET A 550 -17.31 -2.12 -11.22
C MET A 550 -16.02 -1.38 -10.88
N LEU A 551 -15.79 -0.19 -11.43
CA LEU A 551 -14.58 0.59 -11.18
C LEU A 551 -14.65 1.35 -9.85
N PHE A 552 -15.74 2.09 -9.61
CA PHE A 552 -15.84 3.14 -8.60
C PHE A 552 -16.95 2.91 -7.55
N GLY A 553 -17.65 1.77 -7.60
CA GLY A 553 -18.67 1.41 -6.62
C GLY A 553 -18.11 1.08 -5.21
N PRO A 554 -18.96 0.69 -4.23
CA PRO A 554 -18.55 0.44 -2.84
C PRO A 554 -17.55 -0.71 -2.60
N TYR A 555 -17.28 -1.49 -3.66
CA TYR A 555 -16.24 -2.52 -3.77
C TYR A 555 -15.56 -2.43 -5.16
N GLY A 556 -15.43 -1.22 -5.69
CA GLY A 556 -14.92 -0.96 -7.04
C GLY A 556 -13.43 -1.31 -7.20
N LEU A 557 -13.06 -1.81 -8.37
CA LEU A 557 -11.73 -2.31 -8.71
C LEU A 557 -10.66 -1.20 -8.69
N ALA A 558 -11.05 0.05 -8.95
CA ALA A 558 -10.20 1.25 -8.80
C ALA A 558 -10.18 1.79 -7.35
N THR A 559 -10.55 0.97 -6.36
CA THR A 559 -10.51 1.33 -4.93
C THR A 559 -9.68 0.30 -4.17
N ALA A 560 -8.83 0.73 -3.24
CA ALA A 560 -7.99 -0.18 -2.45
C ALA A 560 -8.81 -1.30 -1.76
N LYS A 561 -9.96 -0.95 -1.17
CA LYS A 561 -10.88 -1.91 -0.53
C LYS A 561 -11.48 -2.92 -1.54
N GLY A 562 -11.87 -2.48 -2.74
CA GLY A 562 -12.45 -3.35 -3.75
C GLY A 562 -11.42 -4.26 -4.39
N ALA A 563 -10.24 -3.73 -4.72
CA ALA A 563 -9.11 -4.51 -5.24
C ALA A 563 -8.61 -5.55 -4.23
N ALA A 564 -8.37 -5.17 -2.97
CA ALA A 564 -7.96 -6.11 -1.92
C ALA A 564 -9.01 -7.20 -1.68
N MET A 565 -10.31 -6.86 -1.74
CA MET A 565 -11.40 -7.83 -1.66
C MET A 565 -11.41 -8.81 -2.84
N PHE A 566 -11.19 -8.31 -4.06
CA PHE A 566 -11.17 -9.12 -5.27
C PHE A 566 -9.94 -10.04 -5.31
N LEU A 567 -8.76 -9.53 -4.97
CA LEU A 567 -7.52 -10.31 -4.86
C LEU A 567 -7.61 -11.34 -3.73
N TYR A 568 -8.17 -10.99 -2.57
CA TYR A 568 -8.51 -11.98 -1.54
C TYR A 568 -9.41 -13.09 -2.11
N GLY A 569 -10.40 -12.72 -2.92
CA GLY A 569 -11.27 -13.64 -3.66
C GLY A 569 -10.50 -14.69 -4.46
N GLU A 570 -9.64 -14.22 -5.36
CA GLU A 570 -8.84 -15.07 -6.25
C GLU A 570 -7.77 -15.89 -5.50
N LEU A 571 -7.08 -15.27 -4.54
CA LEU A 571 -5.95 -15.87 -3.84
C LEU A 571 -6.37 -16.83 -2.71
N SER A 572 -7.60 -16.71 -2.18
CA SER A 572 -8.16 -17.66 -1.21
C SER A 572 -9.16 -18.66 -1.80
N GLY A 573 -9.68 -18.40 -3.00
CA GLY A 573 -10.82 -19.14 -3.57
C GLY A 573 -12.13 -18.91 -2.81
N LYS A 574 -12.21 -17.85 -1.97
CA LYS A 574 -13.35 -17.52 -1.11
C LYS A 574 -13.66 -16.04 -1.12
N SER A 575 -14.93 -15.68 -1.05
CA SER A 575 -15.30 -14.30 -0.69
C SER A 575 -14.86 -14.02 0.76
N ILE A 576 -14.57 -12.76 1.08
CA ILE A 576 -14.56 -12.32 2.48
C ILE A 576 -15.90 -12.68 3.17
N PRO A 577 -15.90 -12.94 4.49
CA PRO A 577 -17.07 -13.44 5.22
C PRO A 577 -18.08 -12.32 5.57
N ILE A 578 -18.59 -11.61 4.55
CA ILE A 578 -19.63 -10.59 4.69
C ILE A 578 -20.74 -10.75 3.64
N ASN A 579 -21.91 -10.19 3.93
CA ASN A 579 -22.93 -9.92 2.93
C ASN A 579 -22.61 -8.58 2.23
N PHE A 580 -22.28 -8.61 0.95
CA PHE A 580 -21.89 -7.41 0.19
C PHE A 580 -22.98 -6.31 0.13
N THR A 581 -24.26 -6.68 0.26
CA THR A 581 -25.38 -5.72 0.26
C THR A 581 -25.60 -5.03 1.62
N THR A 582 -25.28 -5.68 2.75
CA THR A 582 -25.51 -5.12 4.10
C THR A 582 -24.24 -4.76 4.87
N GLY A 583 -23.07 -5.23 4.44
CA GLY A 583 -21.78 -5.06 5.14
C GLY A 583 -21.63 -5.86 6.43
N GLN A 584 -22.59 -6.74 6.76
CA GLN A 584 -22.57 -7.54 7.99
C GLN A 584 -21.87 -8.89 7.78
N ARG A 585 -21.25 -9.47 8.82
CA ARG A 585 -20.63 -10.82 8.72
C ARG A 585 -21.64 -11.86 8.20
N ALA A 586 -21.16 -12.74 7.32
CA ALA A 586 -21.90 -13.85 6.72
C ALA A 586 -20.94 -15.03 6.45
N GLU A 587 -21.47 -16.17 5.99
CA GLU A 587 -20.61 -17.28 5.54
C GLU A 587 -19.88 -16.92 4.23
N ALA A 588 -18.59 -17.25 4.17
CA ALA A 588 -17.75 -17.04 2.98
C ALA A 588 -18.19 -17.94 1.81
N GLN A 589 -18.44 -17.32 0.66
CA GLN A 589 -18.85 -18.02 -0.57
C GLN A 589 -17.64 -18.62 -1.29
N VAL A 590 -17.87 -19.54 -2.24
CA VAL A 590 -16.82 -19.97 -3.18
C VAL A 590 -16.58 -18.85 -4.18
N TRP A 591 -15.33 -18.42 -4.37
CA TRP A 591 -15.02 -17.41 -5.36
C TRP A 591 -15.06 -17.99 -6.78
N ASN A 592 -15.97 -17.48 -7.60
CA ASN A 592 -16.21 -17.92 -8.97
C ASN A 592 -16.93 -16.81 -9.77
N ALA A 593 -17.26 -17.09 -11.03
CA ALA A 593 -17.99 -16.16 -11.90
C ALA A 593 -19.37 -15.76 -11.37
N GLU A 594 -20.12 -16.69 -10.76
CA GLU A 594 -21.46 -16.46 -10.19
C GLU A 594 -21.41 -15.48 -8.99
N THR A 595 -20.44 -15.63 -8.09
CA THR A 595 -20.24 -14.70 -6.97
C THR A 595 -19.76 -13.34 -7.47
N VAL A 596 -18.81 -13.27 -8.41
CA VAL A 596 -18.35 -11.99 -8.98
C VAL A 596 -19.49 -11.28 -9.73
N SER A 597 -20.26 -11.99 -10.55
CA SER A 597 -21.38 -11.42 -11.30
C SER A 597 -22.47 -10.88 -10.36
N SER A 598 -22.74 -11.59 -9.27
CA SER A 598 -23.68 -11.17 -8.22
C SER A 598 -23.19 -10.00 -7.36
N ILE A 599 -21.87 -9.75 -7.26
CA ILE A 599 -21.32 -8.59 -6.54
C ILE A 599 -21.51 -7.31 -7.37
N TYR A 600 -21.24 -7.37 -8.68
CA TYR A 600 -21.20 -6.19 -9.54
C TYR A 600 -22.47 -5.91 -10.35
N GLY A 601 -23.40 -6.87 -10.46
CA GLY A 601 -24.63 -6.71 -11.25
C GLY A 601 -24.40 -6.91 -12.75
N ILE A 602 -23.56 -7.88 -13.10
CA ILE A 602 -23.14 -8.21 -14.47
C ILE A 602 -23.46 -9.69 -14.77
N ASP A 603 -23.13 -10.16 -15.98
CA ASP A 603 -23.22 -11.56 -16.38
C ASP A 603 -21.92 -12.34 -16.10
N GLU A 604 -21.95 -13.66 -16.29
CA GLU A 604 -20.78 -14.53 -16.04
C GLU A 604 -19.64 -14.38 -17.07
N ASN A 605 -19.88 -13.91 -18.30
CA ASN A 605 -18.83 -13.66 -19.29
C ASN A 605 -18.01 -12.42 -18.87
N ALA A 606 -18.71 -11.31 -18.58
CA ALA A 606 -18.11 -10.11 -18.00
C ALA A 606 -17.39 -10.39 -16.67
N ALA A 607 -17.98 -11.23 -15.81
CA ALA A 607 -17.32 -11.65 -14.56
C ALA A 607 -16.01 -12.40 -14.83
N ASN A 608 -15.99 -13.41 -15.70
CA ASN A 608 -14.76 -14.13 -16.03
C ASN A 608 -13.70 -13.24 -16.69
N ALA A 609 -14.11 -12.28 -17.53
CA ALA A 609 -13.22 -11.27 -18.11
C ALA A 609 -12.58 -10.40 -17.02
N THR A 610 -13.36 -9.95 -16.04
CA THR A 610 -12.88 -9.19 -14.87
C THR A 610 -11.81 -9.97 -14.11
N ARG A 611 -12.03 -11.27 -13.89
CA ARG A 611 -11.08 -12.15 -13.18
C ARG A 611 -9.76 -12.30 -13.93
N LEU A 612 -9.79 -12.44 -15.26
CA LEU A 612 -8.59 -12.48 -16.09
C LEU A 612 -7.85 -11.14 -16.09
N LEU A 613 -8.55 -10.02 -16.29
CA LEU A 613 -7.96 -8.68 -16.27
C LEU A 613 -7.22 -8.42 -14.95
N LEU A 614 -7.89 -8.67 -13.81
CA LEU A 614 -7.32 -8.46 -12.49
C LEU A 614 -6.12 -9.37 -12.22
N MET A 615 -6.22 -10.68 -12.49
CA MET A 615 -5.16 -11.62 -12.10
C MET A 615 -4.00 -11.72 -13.09
N GLU A 616 -4.28 -11.80 -14.39
CA GLU A 616 -3.25 -12.09 -15.41
C GLU A 616 -2.63 -10.82 -15.99
N ILE A 617 -3.44 -9.77 -16.24
CA ILE A 617 -2.96 -8.53 -16.88
C ILE A 617 -2.48 -7.52 -15.83
N VAL A 618 -3.24 -7.29 -14.76
CA VAL A 618 -2.90 -6.28 -13.75
C VAL A 618 -1.95 -6.84 -12.68
N PHE A 619 -2.39 -7.81 -11.88
CA PHE A 619 -1.68 -8.27 -10.68
C PHE A 619 -0.37 -9.02 -10.97
N LYS A 620 -0.29 -9.81 -12.05
CA LYS A 620 0.89 -10.62 -12.38
C LYS A 620 1.91 -9.93 -13.29
N ASP A 621 1.49 -8.94 -14.07
CA ASP A 621 2.28 -8.39 -15.19
C ASP A 621 2.46 -6.88 -15.02
N PHE A 622 1.40 -6.08 -15.18
CA PHE A 622 1.47 -4.62 -15.10
C PHE A 622 2.00 -4.09 -13.76
N VAL A 623 1.44 -4.53 -12.62
CA VAL A 623 1.81 -3.96 -11.30
C VAL A 623 3.22 -4.35 -10.87
N PRO A 624 3.68 -5.62 -10.97
CA PRO A 624 5.07 -5.97 -10.70
C PRO A 624 6.06 -5.21 -11.58
N GLN A 625 5.78 -5.10 -12.89
CA GLN A 625 6.66 -4.39 -13.82
C GLN A 625 6.71 -2.89 -13.53
N PHE A 626 5.55 -2.26 -13.27
CA PHE A 626 5.46 -0.85 -12.87
C PHE A 626 6.26 -0.55 -11.60
N LEU A 627 6.22 -1.43 -10.59
CA LEU A 627 7.01 -1.25 -9.36
C LEU A 627 8.52 -1.39 -9.61
N ILE A 628 8.92 -2.33 -10.48
CA ILE A 628 10.32 -2.52 -10.88
C ILE A 628 10.85 -1.28 -11.62
N ASP A 629 10.12 -0.81 -12.63
CA ASP A 629 10.57 0.29 -13.50
C ASP A 629 10.50 1.65 -12.79
N SER A 630 9.49 1.89 -11.95
CA SER A 630 9.29 3.20 -11.28
C SER A 630 10.13 3.39 -10.02
N PHE A 631 10.46 2.30 -9.30
CA PHE A 631 11.11 2.38 -7.98
C PHE A 631 12.41 1.56 -7.87
N GLY A 632 12.78 0.77 -8.88
CA GLY A 632 13.97 -0.08 -8.84
C GLY A 632 13.90 -1.24 -7.82
N THR A 633 12.73 -1.46 -7.19
CA THR A 633 12.49 -2.60 -6.30
C THR A 633 12.37 -3.90 -7.12
N SER A 634 12.48 -5.05 -6.47
CA SER A 634 12.29 -6.34 -7.13
C SER A 634 11.88 -7.44 -6.16
N ARG A 635 11.47 -8.58 -6.73
CA ARG A 635 11.05 -9.77 -5.96
C ARG A 635 12.18 -10.44 -5.17
N TYR A 636 13.45 -10.21 -5.52
CA TYR A 636 14.59 -10.85 -4.85
C TYR A 636 15.70 -9.81 -4.61
N LEU A 637 15.95 -9.48 -3.33
CA LEU A 637 17.01 -8.55 -2.94
C LEU A 637 18.28 -9.30 -2.57
N THR A 638 19.43 -8.66 -2.78
CA THR A 638 20.74 -9.08 -2.27
C THR A 638 21.29 -7.93 -1.44
N GLN A 639 21.52 -8.21 -0.17
CA GLN A 639 22.00 -7.26 0.84
C GLN A 639 22.69 -8.03 1.98
N SER A 640 23.44 -7.33 2.82
CA SER A 640 24.08 -7.91 4.02
C SER A 640 23.08 -8.55 4.99
N VAL A 641 23.57 -9.47 5.84
CA VAL A 641 22.78 -10.00 6.97
C VAL A 641 22.41 -8.89 7.95
N ASP A 642 23.29 -7.91 8.17
CA ASP A 642 22.99 -6.68 8.93
C ASP A 642 21.76 -5.95 8.36
N ASN A 643 21.70 -5.71 7.05
CA ASN A 643 20.56 -5.04 6.42
C ASN A 643 19.28 -5.89 6.54
N TRP A 644 19.35 -7.22 6.34
CA TRP A 644 18.17 -8.08 6.50
C TRP A 644 17.61 -8.09 7.92
N LEU A 645 18.46 -8.24 8.93
CA LEU A 645 18.02 -8.35 10.33
C LEU A 645 17.65 -6.98 10.92
N LEU A 646 18.57 -6.02 10.80
CA LEU A 646 18.54 -4.74 11.53
C LEU A 646 18.03 -3.57 10.67
N GLY A 647 17.83 -3.81 9.38
CA GLY A 647 16.92 -3.05 8.52
C GLY A 647 17.53 -2.44 7.28
N TRP A 648 16.64 -2.17 6.31
CA TRP A 648 16.96 -1.57 5.03
C TRP A 648 15.90 -0.53 4.63
N HIS A 649 16.27 0.35 3.70
CA HIS A 649 15.37 1.31 3.07
C HIS A 649 14.64 0.65 1.89
N ASP A 650 13.31 0.77 1.84
CA ASP A 650 12.51 0.34 0.69
C ASP A 650 11.90 1.56 -0.03
N PRO A 651 12.16 1.74 -1.34
CA PRO A 651 11.79 2.95 -2.07
C PRO A 651 10.28 3.10 -2.29
N VAL A 652 9.52 2.00 -2.29
CA VAL A 652 8.05 2.03 -2.41
C VAL A 652 7.43 2.46 -1.08
N ASN A 653 7.95 1.93 0.04
CA ASN A 653 7.53 2.36 1.38
C ASN A 653 7.91 3.81 1.66
N ALA A 654 9.05 4.29 1.13
CA ALA A 654 9.43 5.71 1.20
C ALA A 654 8.45 6.59 0.41
N TYR A 655 8.17 6.23 -0.85
CA TYR A 655 7.18 6.93 -1.68
C TYR A 655 5.79 7.00 -1.03
N LEU A 656 5.32 5.89 -0.45
CA LEU A 656 4.03 5.84 0.28
C LEU A 656 3.99 6.71 1.56
N ALA A 657 5.15 7.17 2.06
CA ALA A 657 5.26 7.98 3.27
C ALA A 657 5.53 9.48 3.01
N SER A 658 6.15 9.84 1.88
CA SER A 658 6.57 11.22 1.58
C SER A 658 6.33 11.71 0.14
N ASP A 659 5.66 10.92 -0.70
CA ASP A 659 5.57 11.09 -2.16
C ASP A 659 6.94 11.11 -2.88
N ASN A 660 8.02 10.64 -2.21
CA ASN A 660 9.38 10.59 -2.74
C ASN A 660 10.09 9.26 -2.40
N SER A 661 10.41 8.47 -3.42
CA SER A 661 11.12 7.19 -3.27
C SER A 661 12.60 7.31 -2.89
N GLU A 662 13.22 8.48 -3.06
CA GLU A 662 14.61 8.75 -2.64
C GLU A 662 14.70 9.33 -1.21
N ASP A 663 13.58 9.43 -0.49
CA ASP A 663 13.57 9.97 0.88
C ASP A 663 14.10 8.95 1.90
N MET A 664 15.39 9.06 2.20
CA MET A 664 16.08 8.23 3.20
C MET A 664 15.64 8.50 4.64
N THR A 665 14.73 9.45 4.92
CA THR A 665 14.21 9.69 6.28
C THR A 665 12.98 8.84 6.63
N VAL A 666 12.40 8.16 5.64
CA VAL A 666 11.21 7.29 5.76
C VAL A 666 11.42 5.98 4.98
N GLY A 667 10.43 5.07 4.97
CA GLY A 667 10.46 3.85 4.15
C GLY A 667 11.30 2.68 4.65
N TRP A 668 11.84 2.76 5.87
CA TRP A 668 12.68 1.70 6.45
C TRP A 668 11.86 0.51 7.00
N THR A 669 12.43 -0.69 6.94
CA THR A 669 11.84 -1.94 7.44
C THR A 669 12.94 -2.91 7.91
N SER A 670 12.61 -3.87 8.78
CA SER A 670 13.56 -4.85 9.34
C SER A 670 12.87 -6.18 9.70
N LEU A 671 13.65 -7.24 9.91
CA LEU A 671 13.15 -8.52 10.44
C LEU A 671 13.17 -8.56 11.99
N GLU A 672 14.10 -7.86 12.62
CA GLU A 672 14.26 -7.74 14.07
C GLU A 672 14.18 -6.27 14.53
N SER A 673 13.72 -6.06 15.76
CA SER A 673 13.59 -4.71 16.35
C SER A 673 14.89 -4.28 17.02
N ASN A 674 15.50 -3.20 16.55
CA ASN A 674 16.76 -2.62 17.03
C ASN A 674 16.55 -1.20 17.58
N GLU A 675 17.51 -0.61 18.29
CA GLU A 675 17.43 0.79 18.75
C GLU A 675 17.18 1.77 17.59
N THR A 676 17.85 1.55 16.45
CA THR A 676 17.63 2.26 15.19
C THR A 676 17.83 1.34 13.99
N TYR A 677 17.28 1.69 12.83
CA TYR A 677 17.54 0.97 11.58
C TYR A 677 19.02 1.07 11.19
N PHE A 678 19.61 -0.04 10.75
CA PHE A 678 21.04 -0.11 10.44
C PHE A 678 21.46 0.88 9.34
N GLY A 679 22.47 1.70 9.62
CA GLY A 679 22.96 2.74 8.70
C GLY A 679 22.07 3.98 8.55
N SER A 680 20.94 4.06 9.26
CA SER A 680 20.05 5.25 9.22
C SER A 680 20.69 6.50 9.86
N ASP A 681 21.70 6.33 10.71
CA ASP A 681 22.51 7.38 11.33
C ASP A 681 23.32 8.20 10.32
N ALA A 682 23.55 7.66 9.11
CA ALA A 682 24.15 8.39 8.00
C ALA A 682 23.21 9.46 7.40
N TYR A 683 21.91 9.40 7.71
CA TYR A 683 20.86 10.25 7.11
C TYR A 683 20.12 11.12 8.15
N VAL A 684 19.96 10.62 9.38
CA VAL A 684 19.30 11.31 10.50
C VAL A 684 20.21 11.29 11.73
N ASP A 685 20.44 12.44 12.36
CA ASP A 685 21.28 12.53 13.57
C ASP A 685 20.66 11.75 14.73
N GLY A 686 21.41 10.80 15.30
CA GLY A 686 20.92 9.80 16.26
C GLY A 686 20.27 8.55 15.64
N GLY A 687 20.07 8.50 14.31
CA GLY A 687 19.43 7.41 13.59
C GLY A 687 17.90 7.43 13.63
N ILE A 688 17.28 6.57 12.82
CA ILE A 688 15.82 6.42 12.73
C ILE A 688 15.41 5.24 13.61
N SER A 689 14.57 5.47 14.63
CA SER A 689 14.11 4.39 15.52
C SER A 689 13.28 3.34 14.78
N THR A 690 13.38 2.08 15.18
CA THR A 690 12.51 1.00 14.65
C THR A 690 11.10 1.03 15.26
N GLY A 691 10.88 1.79 16.35
CA GLY A 691 9.59 1.98 17.00
C GLY A 691 9.69 2.66 18.37
N ASP A 692 8.61 2.59 19.15
CA ASP A 692 8.68 2.84 20.59
C ASP A 692 9.24 1.60 21.32
N PRO A 693 9.96 1.76 22.46
CA PRO A 693 10.42 0.64 23.27
C PRO A 693 9.27 -0.29 23.70
N GLY A 694 9.53 -1.60 23.71
CA GLY A 694 8.54 -2.59 24.11
C GLY A 694 8.18 -2.46 25.58
N ILE A 695 6.98 -1.98 25.89
CA ILE A 695 6.45 -1.93 27.26
C ILE A 695 5.97 -3.33 27.64
N ILE A 696 6.42 -3.86 28.78
CA ILE A 696 6.07 -5.20 29.27
C ILE A 696 5.64 -5.07 30.74
N THR A 697 4.49 -5.67 31.09
CA THR A 697 4.02 -5.80 32.48
C THR A 697 4.14 -7.25 32.94
N ILE A 698 4.87 -7.46 34.04
CA ILE A 698 5.07 -8.77 34.67
C ILE A 698 4.57 -8.79 36.13
N CYS A 699 4.33 -10.00 36.65
CA CYS A 699 3.93 -10.24 38.02
C CYS A 699 5.13 -10.45 38.97
N THR A 700 5.15 -9.74 40.10
CA THR A 700 6.26 -9.74 41.08
C THR A 700 6.28 -10.94 42.02
N GLY A 701 5.17 -11.69 42.11
CA GLY A 701 4.96 -12.74 43.10
C GLY A 701 4.51 -12.25 44.49
N GLU A 702 4.28 -10.95 44.67
CA GLU A 702 3.82 -10.38 45.95
C GLU A 702 2.32 -10.59 46.24
N THR A 703 1.54 -11.04 45.26
CA THR A 703 0.09 -11.26 45.38
C THR A 703 -0.36 -12.48 44.57
N ASP A 704 -1.27 -13.28 45.15
CA ASP A 704 -1.93 -14.46 44.57
C ASP A 704 -2.88 -14.15 43.37
N THR A 705 -2.57 -13.15 42.55
CA THR A 705 -3.40 -12.65 41.44
C THR A 705 -2.98 -13.14 40.06
N CYS A 706 -1.74 -13.60 39.95
CA CYS A 706 -1.06 -14.12 38.76
C CYS A 706 0.22 -14.83 39.22
N ASP A 707 0.83 -15.64 38.37
CA ASP A 707 2.02 -16.43 38.73
C ASP A 707 3.30 -15.57 38.73
N LYS A 708 4.28 -15.97 39.53
CA LYS A 708 5.50 -15.18 39.75
C LYS A 708 6.37 -15.13 38.49
N GLY A 709 6.60 -13.93 37.96
CA GLY A 709 7.33 -13.71 36.71
C GLY A 709 6.46 -13.88 35.46
N GLU A 710 5.18 -14.18 35.59
CA GLU A 710 4.22 -14.24 34.48
C GLU A 710 4.13 -12.86 33.78
N THR A 711 4.08 -12.87 32.44
CA THR A 711 3.81 -11.67 31.64
C THR A 711 2.30 -11.50 31.46
N VAL A 712 1.77 -10.33 31.83
CA VAL A 712 0.33 -10.04 31.81
C VAL A 712 -0.06 -9.22 30.58
N MET A 713 0.77 -8.24 30.21
CA MET A 713 0.50 -7.32 29.09
C MET A 713 1.80 -6.95 28.36
N VAL A 714 1.69 -6.68 27.06
CA VAL A 714 2.75 -6.06 26.25
C VAL A 714 2.15 -4.91 25.45
N GLY A 715 2.71 -3.71 25.62
CA GLY A 715 2.00 -2.46 25.31
C GLY A 715 0.76 -2.30 26.20
N ASP A 716 -0.27 -1.63 25.67
CA ASP A 716 -1.56 -1.44 26.35
C ASP A 716 -2.52 -2.66 26.20
N SER A 717 -2.00 -3.88 25.98
CA SER A 717 -2.82 -5.03 25.58
C SER A 717 -2.41 -6.38 26.20
N GLU A 718 -3.42 -7.21 26.48
CA GLU A 718 -3.30 -8.65 26.76
C GLU A 718 -3.10 -9.48 25.48
N TYR A 719 -3.34 -8.91 24.29
CA TYR A 719 -3.29 -9.61 22.99
C TYR A 719 -1.92 -9.53 22.31
N VAL A 720 -1.62 -10.54 21.50
CA VAL A 720 -0.54 -10.48 20.50
C VAL A 720 -0.84 -9.32 19.54
N GLY A 721 0.05 -8.33 19.40
CA GLY A 721 -0.25 -7.08 18.67
C GLY A 721 -0.67 -7.25 17.19
N TRP A 722 -0.20 -8.30 16.52
CA TRP A 722 -0.61 -8.65 15.14
C TRP A 722 -1.85 -9.56 15.08
N ARG A 723 -2.43 -9.90 16.23
CA ARG A 723 -3.67 -10.68 16.43
C ARG A 723 -4.52 -10.08 17.56
N SER A 724 -4.76 -8.77 17.49
CA SER A 724 -5.66 -8.08 18.43
C SER A 724 -7.13 -8.20 18.01
N VAL A 725 -8.03 -7.70 18.85
CA VAL A 725 -9.48 -7.61 18.54
C VAL A 725 -9.72 -6.68 17.34
N GLU A 726 -8.93 -5.62 17.20
CA GLU A 726 -8.96 -4.69 16.07
C GLU A 726 -8.55 -5.38 14.77
N LYS A 727 -7.48 -6.20 14.79
CA LYS A 727 -7.05 -7.02 13.65
C LYS A 727 -8.15 -8.04 13.26
N GLU A 728 -8.84 -8.65 14.23
CA GLU A 728 -9.97 -9.53 13.91
C GLU A 728 -11.13 -8.75 13.25
N MET A 729 -11.45 -7.55 13.75
CA MET A 729 -12.50 -6.72 13.16
C MET A 729 -12.15 -6.25 11.75
N ALA A 730 -10.92 -5.79 11.53
CA ALA A 730 -10.44 -5.31 10.22
C ALA A 730 -10.35 -6.43 9.17
N THR A 731 -9.95 -7.64 9.58
CA THR A 731 -9.88 -8.81 8.70
C THR A 731 -11.18 -9.64 8.65
N PHE A 732 -12.30 -9.08 9.13
CA PHE A 732 -13.62 -9.73 9.15
C PHE A 732 -13.69 -11.08 9.90
N GLY A 733 -12.73 -11.41 10.76
CA GLY A 733 -12.62 -12.70 11.45
C GLY A 733 -11.66 -13.71 10.81
N LEU A 734 -10.86 -13.30 9.82
CA LEU A 734 -9.89 -14.18 9.17
C LEU A 734 -8.62 -14.36 10.01
N ILE A 735 -8.18 -13.31 10.71
CA ILE A 735 -7.18 -13.40 11.78
C ILE A 735 -7.94 -13.34 13.11
N THR A 736 -8.05 -14.46 13.82
CA THR A 736 -8.68 -14.45 15.16
C THR A 736 -7.76 -13.80 16.17
N ALA A 737 -8.35 -13.07 17.14
CA ALA A 737 -7.61 -12.50 18.25
C ALA A 737 -6.91 -13.61 19.08
N GLU A 738 -5.73 -13.32 19.63
CA GLU A 738 -4.91 -14.26 20.40
C GLU A 738 -4.29 -13.57 21.62
N ILE A 739 -4.46 -14.15 22.81
CA ILE A 739 -3.91 -13.63 24.08
C ILE A 739 -2.41 -13.99 24.16
N ARG A 740 -1.59 -13.05 24.64
CA ARG A 740 -0.15 -13.20 24.93
C ARG A 740 0.17 -13.15 26.42
N GLY A 741 -0.76 -12.68 27.25
CA GLY A 741 -0.68 -12.84 28.70
C GLY A 741 -0.63 -14.31 29.13
N GLU A 742 -0.39 -14.57 30.41
CA GLU A 742 -0.26 -15.92 30.98
C GLU A 742 1.02 -16.67 30.49
N THR A 743 2.06 -15.95 30.05
CA THR A 743 3.36 -16.56 29.65
C THR A 743 4.46 -16.41 30.70
N SER A 744 5.15 -17.50 31.00
CA SER A 744 6.16 -17.67 32.05
C SER A 744 7.48 -16.92 31.76
N GLY A 745 7.74 -15.82 32.46
CA GLY A 745 8.93 -14.96 32.28
C GLY A 745 10.15 -15.32 33.14
N GLY A 746 10.41 -16.62 33.37
CA GLY A 746 11.61 -17.11 34.08
C GLY A 746 11.36 -18.14 35.18
N PHE A 747 10.11 -18.34 35.59
CA PHE A 747 9.71 -19.38 36.54
C PHE A 747 8.54 -20.20 35.99
N ILE A 748 8.54 -21.49 36.29
CA ILE A 748 7.54 -22.48 35.87
C ILE A 748 6.76 -22.95 37.11
N THR A 749 5.43 -23.01 37.04
CA THR A 749 4.58 -23.41 38.19
C THR A 749 4.13 -24.87 38.15
N GLY A 750 4.17 -25.50 36.97
CA GLY A 750 4.00 -26.94 36.75
C GLY A 750 2.58 -27.38 36.35
N GLU A 751 1.60 -26.46 36.31
CA GLU A 751 0.26 -26.70 35.77
C GLU A 751 -0.19 -25.54 34.86
N GLY A 752 0.08 -25.65 33.55
CA GLY A 752 -0.50 -24.75 32.52
C GLY A 752 0.47 -23.75 31.91
N ASP A 753 1.76 -23.78 32.28
CA ASP A 753 2.79 -22.86 31.78
C ASP A 753 2.85 -22.72 30.25
N LEU A 754 2.85 -21.46 29.79
CA LEU A 754 3.06 -21.08 28.39
C LEU A 754 4.38 -20.33 28.23
N ILE A 755 5.10 -20.56 27.14
CA ILE A 755 6.29 -19.78 26.78
C ILE A 755 6.03 -18.88 25.57
N ASP A 756 6.48 -17.62 25.63
CA ASP A 756 6.43 -16.67 24.51
C ASP A 756 7.59 -16.92 23.55
N LEU A 757 7.28 -17.28 22.31
CA LEU A 757 8.25 -17.49 21.24
C LEU A 757 8.54 -16.14 20.57
N SER A 758 9.10 -15.20 21.34
CA SER A 758 9.49 -13.84 20.92
C SER A 758 8.35 -13.06 20.23
N GLY A 759 7.10 -13.26 20.64
CA GLY A 759 5.92 -12.62 20.03
C GLY A 759 5.61 -13.08 18.60
N TYR A 760 6.12 -14.25 18.18
CA TYR A 760 5.64 -15.00 17.01
C TYR A 760 4.54 -16.02 17.38
N GLY A 761 4.33 -16.28 18.67
CA GLY A 761 3.24 -17.11 19.20
C GLY A 761 3.59 -17.64 20.59
N THR A 762 2.61 -18.23 21.28
CA THR A 762 2.81 -18.93 22.56
C THR A 762 2.75 -20.44 22.39
N ALA A 763 3.44 -21.20 23.23
CA ALA A 763 3.41 -22.67 23.23
C ALA A 763 3.32 -23.24 24.65
N GLU A 764 2.54 -24.33 24.81
CA GLU A 764 2.43 -25.09 26.06
C GLU A 764 3.76 -25.78 26.41
N LEU A 765 4.17 -25.71 27.67
CA LEU A 765 5.40 -26.31 28.16
C LEU A 765 5.15 -27.71 28.78
N SER A 766 5.98 -28.70 28.44
CA SER A 766 5.87 -30.08 28.91
C SER A 766 7.14 -30.58 29.60
N CYS A 767 7.08 -30.79 30.92
CA CYS A 767 8.17 -31.25 31.78
C CYS A 767 8.19 -32.78 31.93
N ASP A 768 8.58 -33.48 30.87
CA ASP A 768 8.46 -34.95 30.73
C ASP A 768 9.71 -35.75 31.19
N LYS A 769 10.80 -35.08 31.61
CA LYS A 769 12.11 -35.70 31.92
C LYS A 769 12.78 -35.05 33.14
N GLU A 770 13.44 -35.86 33.97
CA GLU A 770 14.37 -35.40 35.02
C GLU A 770 15.84 -35.39 34.50
N GLY A 771 16.67 -34.50 35.05
CA GLY A 771 18.07 -34.29 34.66
C GLY A 771 18.95 -33.69 35.78
N THR A 772 20.15 -33.23 35.42
CA THR A 772 21.05 -32.54 36.35
C THR A 772 21.95 -31.56 35.58
N LEU A 773 22.03 -30.31 36.03
CA LEU A 773 22.85 -29.24 35.45
C LEU A 773 23.79 -28.70 36.54
N LYS A 774 25.11 -28.75 36.32
CA LYS A 774 26.14 -28.27 37.28
C LYS A 774 25.91 -28.73 38.74
N GLY A 775 25.45 -29.98 38.92
CA GLY A 775 25.14 -30.57 40.22
C GLY A 775 23.69 -30.36 40.70
N ILE A 776 23.00 -29.36 40.16
CA ILE A 776 21.61 -29.00 40.49
C ILE A 776 20.63 -29.97 39.79
N PRO A 777 19.70 -30.62 40.52
CA PRO A 777 18.60 -31.37 39.93
C PRO A 777 17.69 -30.46 39.10
N VAL A 778 17.34 -30.89 37.89
CA VAL A 778 16.46 -30.12 37.00
C VAL A 778 15.40 -30.98 36.35
N ASP A 779 14.23 -30.41 36.12
CA ASP A 779 13.26 -30.92 35.16
C ASP A 779 13.58 -30.31 33.78
N ILE A 780 13.60 -31.16 32.76
CA ILE A 780 13.89 -30.78 31.38
C ILE A 780 12.55 -30.69 30.65
N CYS A 781 12.11 -29.45 30.45
CA CYS A 781 10.82 -29.13 29.87
C CYS A 781 10.98 -28.69 28.42
N THR A 782 10.07 -29.13 27.55
CA THR A 782 10.10 -28.82 26.11
C THR A 782 8.79 -28.18 25.65
N ALA A 783 8.91 -27.19 24.78
CA ALA A 783 7.80 -26.57 24.05
C ALA A 783 8.12 -26.58 22.55
N SER A 784 7.10 -26.69 21.69
CA SER A 784 7.27 -26.71 20.23
C SER A 784 6.06 -26.11 19.50
N MET A 785 6.32 -25.42 18.39
CA MET A 785 5.33 -24.77 17.52
C MET A 785 5.40 -25.41 16.13
N ASP A 786 4.32 -26.08 15.70
CA ASP A 786 4.23 -26.65 14.35
C ASP A 786 4.11 -25.51 13.30
N PRO A 787 5.11 -25.34 12.41
CA PRO A 787 5.08 -24.28 11.40
C PRO A 787 3.86 -24.36 10.49
N LEU A 788 3.29 -25.55 10.23
CA LEU A 788 2.08 -25.69 9.41
C LEU A 788 0.85 -25.00 10.01
N THR A 789 0.87 -24.70 11.31
CA THR A 789 -0.25 -24.08 12.03
C THR A 789 -0.09 -22.57 12.26
N ARG A 790 1.12 -22.01 12.05
CA ARG A 790 1.50 -20.67 12.48
C ARG A 790 2.02 -19.81 11.30
N PRO A 791 1.13 -19.36 10.39
CA PRO A 791 1.47 -18.31 9.43
C PRO A 791 1.70 -16.98 10.18
N ILE A 792 2.80 -16.29 9.87
CA ILE A 792 3.19 -15.01 10.49
C ILE A 792 3.11 -13.82 9.51
N GLN A 793 2.49 -14.02 8.35
CA GLN A 793 2.22 -12.98 7.34
C GLN A 793 1.76 -11.65 7.97
N ALA A 794 0.77 -11.72 8.87
CA ALA A 794 0.18 -10.55 9.53
C ALA A 794 1.11 -9.85 10.55
N LYS A 795 2.17 -10.51 11.03
CA LYS A 795 3.24 -9.89 11.84
C LYS A 795 4.22 -9.11 10.95
N LEU A 796 4.51 -9.65 9.77
CA LEU A 796 5.53 -9.13 8.85
C LEU A 796 4.99 -8.03 7.92
N ILE A 797 3.73 -8.11 7.49
CA ILE A 797 3.04 -7.06 6.74
C ILE A 797 2.49 -6.00 7.71
N ASN A 798 1.75 -6.45 8.72
CA ASN A 798 1.16 -5.65 9.81
C ASN A 798 0.32 -4.43 9.39
N ASN A 799 -0.16 -4.35 8.15
CA ASN A 799 -0.84 -3.17 7.57
C ASN A 799 -2.20 -2.85 8.24
N GLY A 800 -2.80 -3.81 8.94
CA GLY A 800 -4.02 -3.58 9.73
C GLY A 800 -5.33 -3.69 8.94
N ASP A 801 -5.27 -4.25 7.74
CA ASP A 801 -6.41 -4.45 6.85
C ASP A 801 -6.45 -5.88 6.27
N LEU A 802 -7.19 -6.08 5.18
CA LEU A 802 -7.36 -7.39 4.54
C LEU A 802 -6.06 -7.96 3.95
N LEU A 803 -5.02 -7.14 3.70
CA LEU A 803 -3.74 -7.60 3.17
C LEU A 803 -3.05 -8.58 4.13
N ASP A 804 -3.10 -8.29 5.43
CA ASP A 804 -2.55 -9.16 6.50
C ASP A 804 -3.12 -10.59 6.43
N ALA A 805 -4.36 -10.75 5.96
CA ALA A 805 -5.09 -12.01 5.85
C ALA A 805 -5.17 -12.60 4.43
N THR A 806 -4.58 -11.96 3.41
CA THR A 806 -4.69 -12.38 2.01
C THR A 806 -3.68 -13.50 1.69
N PRO A 807 -4.11 -14.73 1.32
CA PRO A 807 -3.18 -15.84 1.16
C PRO A 807 -2.10 -15.56 0.12
N GLY A 808 -0.85 -15.83 0.47
CA GLY A 808 0.29 -15.67 -0.44
C GLY A 808 0.71 -14.23 -0.72
N ALA A 809 0.20 -13.24 0.04
CA ALA A 809 0.79 -11.90 0.06
C ALA A 809 2.22 -11.94 0.61
N LEU A 810 2.45 -12.67 1.71
CA LEU A 810 3.77 -13.03 2.23
C LEU A 810 3.67 -14.36 3.02
N PRO A 811 3.80 -15.53 2.36
CA PRO A 811 3.47 -16.83 2.93
C PRO A 811 4.61 -17.42 3.78
N VAL A 812 4.96 -16.68 4.84
CA VAL A 812 5.97 -17.08 5.82
C VAL A 812 5.28 -17.70 7.04
N TYR A 813 5.82 -18.83 7.48
CA TYR A 813 5.37 -19.66 8.59
C TYR A 813 6.48 -19.77 9.64
N PHE A 814 6.10 -19.81 10.92
CA PHE A 814 7.04 -19.85 12.04
C PHE A 814 6.91 -21.16 12.81
N GLY A 815 7.99 -21.93 12.84
CA GLY A 815 8.15 -23.05 13.77
C GLY A 815 9.23 -22.71 14.80
N SER A 816 9.14 -23.26 16.00
CA SER A 816 10.20 -23.13 16.99
C SER A 816 10.20 -24.34 17.92
N ASP A 817 11.39 -24.82 18.27
CA ASP A 817 11.60 -25.83 19.28
C ASP A 817 12.39 -25.21 20.44
N VAL A 818 11.97 -25.48 21.67
CA VAL A 818 12.60 -24.96 22.90
C VAL A 818 12.77 -26.07 23.93
N GLU A 819 13.96 -26.19 24.52
CA GLU A 819 14.20 -26.98 25.74
C GLU A 819 14.70 -26.04 26.86
N VAL A 820 13.99 -26.01 27.99
CA VAL A 820 14.40 -25.29 29.21
C VAL A 820 14.65 -26.28 30.35
N LYS A 821 15.61 -25.93 31.20
CA LYS A 821 16.10 -26.75 32.32
C LYS A 821 15.75 -26.00 33.62
N VAL A 822 14.78 -26.53 34.34
CA VAL A 822 14.06 -25.88 35.46
C VAL A 822 14.51 -26.50 36.78
N GLU A 823 14.89 -25.71 37.77
CA GLU A 823 15.27 -26.25 39.10
C GLU A 823 14.03 -26.73 39.88
N GLN A 824 14.11 -27.97 40.39
CA GLN A 824 12.97 -28.77 40.86
C GLN A 824 12.24 -28.24 42.11
N LEU A 825 12.82 -27.30 42.88
CA LEU A 825 12.19 -26.73 44.07
C LEU A 825 11.68 -25.30 43.88
N SER A 826 12.42 -24.48 43.13
CA SER A 826 12.14 -23.05 42.94
C SER A 826 11.30 -22.74 41.70
N GLY A 827 11.21 -23.70 40.77
CA GLY A 827 10.63 -23.50 39.44
C GLY A 827 11.48 -22.59 38.55
N ALA A 828 12.70 -22.22 38.94
CA ALA A 828 13.52 -21.27 38.19
C ALA A 828 14.11 -21.91 36.93
N ILE A 829 13.98 -21.23 35.78
CA ILE A 829 14.69 -21.61 34.55
C ILE A 829 16.18 -21.24 34.73
N ILE A 830 17.06 -22.25 34.73
CA ILE A 830 18.52 -22.07 34.90
C ILE A 830 19.34 -22.44 33.66
N ALA A 831 18.70 -22.99 32.62
CA ALA A 831 19.22 -22.94 31.26
C ALA A 831 18.07 -23.03 30.24
N GLY A 832 18.30 -22.54 29.03
CA GLY A 832 17.40 -22.66 27.90
C GLY A 832 18.18 -22.75 26.58
N GLU A 833 17.71 -23.59 25.67
CA GLU A 833 18.11 -23.61 24.27
C GLU A 833 16.86 -23.48 23.40
N SER A 834 16.92 -22.62 22.39
CA SER A 834 15.81 -22.35 21.48
C SER A 834 16.27 -22.30 20.03
N LYS A 835 15.44 -22.85 19.14
CA LYS A 835 15.67 -22.90 17.69
C LYS A 835 14.42 -22.44 16.95
N SER A 836 14.32 -21.14 16.71
CA SER A 836 13.24 -20.54 15.92
C SER A 836 13.57 -20.63 14.42
N THR A 837 12.64 -21.15 13.62
CA THR A 837 12.82 -21.42 12.19
C THR A 837 11.71 -20.76 11.37
N PHE A 838 12.13 -19.92 10.43
CA PHE A 838 11.27 -19.27 9.45
C PHE A 838 11.20 -20.11 8.18
N TRP A 839 9.98 -20.44 7.77
CA TRP A 839 9.68 -21.28 6.63
C TRP A 839 8.90 -20.49 5.58
N LEU A 840 9.28 -20.60 4.32
CA LEU A 840 8.57 -20.02 3.17
C LEU A 840 7.81 -21.13 2.44
N ASP A 841 6.52 -20.92 2.16
CA ASP A 841 5.78 -21.75 1.21
C ASP A 841 6.24 -21.43 -0.22
N THR A 842 6.83 -22.44 -0.88
CA THR A 842 7.43 -22.29 -2.21
C THR A 842 6.46 -22.59 -3.36
N ARG A 843 5.22 -22.99 -3.06
CA ARG A 843 4.19 -23.22 -4.08
C ARG A 843 3.79 -21.92 -4.79
N PRO A 844 3.31 -21.97 -6.04
CA PRO A 844 2.69 -20.81 -6.69
C PRO A 844 1.49 -20.29 -5.88
N THR A 845 1.27 -18.97 -5.86
CA THR A 845 0.28 -18.28 -5.01
C THR A 845 -1.14 -18.85 -5.14
N TRP A 846 -1.52 -19.32 -6.33
CA TRP A 846 -2.85 -19.92 -6.58
C TRP A 846 -3.06 -21.30 -5.93
N GLU A 847 -2.00 -21.99 -5.49
CA GLU A 847 -2.09 -23.27 -4.77
C GLU A 847 -2.14 -23.06 -3.24
N GLN A 848 -1.72 -21.88 -2.79
CA GLN A 848 -1.72 -21.45 -1.38
C GLN A 848 -3.12 -21.12 -0.83
N GLN A 849 -4.17 -21.26 -1.66
CA GLN A 849 -5.58 -21.41 -1.22
C GLN A 849 -5.78 -22.56 -0.22
N THR A 850 -4.83 -23.51 -0.14
CA THR A 850 -4.84 -24.65 0.77
C THR A 850 -3.65 -24.60 1.73
N PRO A 851 -3.78 -25.02 2.99
CA PRO A 851 -2.65 -25.13 3.92
C PRO A 851 -1.50 -25.98 3.32
N PRO A 852 -0.23 -25.58 3.52
CA PRO A 852 0.92 -26.33 3.01
C PRO A 852 1.12 -27.66 3.74
N THR A 853 2.05 -28.45 3.21
CA THR A 853 2.67 -29.58 3.89
C THR A 853 4.17 -29.31 4.11
N MET A 854 4.84 -30.11 4.95
CA MET A 854 6.31 -29.99 5.15
C MET A 854 7.15 -30.28 3.89
N ALA A 855 6.54 -30.69 2.77
CA ALA A 855 7.22 -30.82 1.48
C ALA A 855 7.18 -29.52 0.64
N ASP A 856 6.30 -28.58 0.99
CA ASP A 856 6.07 -27.31 0.30
C ASP A 856 6.85 -26.16 0.95
N LEU A 857 7.15 -26.31 2.24
CA LEU A 857 7.91 -25.36 3.06
C LEU A 857 9.42 -25.52 2.90
N THR A 858 10.14 -24.41 2.73
CA THR A 858 11.61 -24.33 2.72
C THR A 858 12.10 -23.37 3.81
N GLN A 859 13.20 -23.70 4.50
CA GLN A 859 13.81 -22.83 5.52
C GLN A 859 14.44 -21.59 4.85
N VAL A 860 14.21 -20.40 5.41
CA VAL A 860 14.75 -19.12 4.92
C VAL A 860 15.65 -18.42 5.93
N PHE A 861 15.27 -18.49 7.21
CA PHE A 861 16.09 -18.06 8.35
C PHE A 861 15.93 -19.03 9.53
N VAL A 862 16.99 -19.15 10.34
CA VAL A 862 16.96 -19.80 11.65
C VAL A 862 17.67 -18.90 12.65
N ILE A 863 17.10 -18.77 13.85
CA ILE A 863 17.72 -18.15 15.01
C ILE A 863 17.94 -19.26 16.05
N GLU A 864 19.19 -19.46 16.45
CA GLU A 864 19.58 -20.29 17.58
C GLU A 864 20.00 -19.39 18.74
N THR A 865 19.57 -19.72 19.94
CA THR A 865 19.90 -18.96 21.16
C THR A 865 19.94 -19.91 22.34
N ASP A 866 21.11 -20.00 22.95
CA ASP A 866 21.37 -20.68 24.21
C ASP A 866 21.59 -19.69 25.36
N GLY A 867 21.32 -20.15 26.57
CA GLY A 867 21.68 -19.48 27.80
C GLY A 867 21.78 -20.51 28.92
N GLU A 868 22.88 -20.50 29.66
CA GLU A 868 23.14 -21.40 30.78
C GLU A 868 23.65 -20.58 31.97
N LEU A 869 23.15 -20.86 33.17
CA LEU A 869 23.60 -20.24 34.42
C LEU A 869 25.13 -20.33 34.55
N ASP A 870 25.79 -19.25 34.94
CA ASP A 870 27.25 -19.22 35.10
C ASP A 870 27.75 -20.16 36.24
N ASP A 871 29.05 -20.44 36.26
CA ASP A 871 29.63 -21.38 37.23
C ASP A 871 29.59 -20.87 38.69
N GLU A 872 29.68 -19.55 38.94
CA GLU A 872 29.71 -18.99 40.30
C GLU A 872 28.31 -18.92 40.91
N THR A 873 27.30 -18.55 40.12
CA THR A 873 25.89 -18.63 40.55
C THR A 873 25.44 -20.08 40.68
N ALA A 874 25.90 -20.99 39.81
CA ALA A 874 25.60 -22.42 39.92
C ALA A 874 26.22 -23.07 41.18
N GLU A 875 27.49 -22.82 41.50
CA GLU A 875 28.10 -23.27 42.77
C GLU A 875 27.34 -22.71 43.99
N THR A 876 26.86 -21.47 43.90
CA THR A 876 26.06 -20.83 44.96
C THR A 876 24.70 -21.52 45.14
N MET A 877 23.99 -21.84 44.04
CA MET A 877 22.71 -22.57 44.09
C MET A 877 22.89 -24.04 44.53
N GLU A 878 23.95 -24.74 44.09
CA GLU A 878 24.27 -26.09 44.57
C GLU A 878 24.56 -26.10 46.09
N SER A 879 25.26 -25.07 46.60
CA SER A 879 25.53 -24.90 48.03
C SER A 879 24.25 -24.63 48.84
N GLN A 880 23.35 -23.78 48.34
CA GLN A 880 22.15 -23.37 49.09
C GLN A 880 21.01 -24.39 49.01
N ILE A 881 20.87 -25.09 47.87
CA ILE A 881 19.77 -26.03 47.62
C ILE A 881 20.23 -27.47 47.83
N VAL A 882 21.15 -27.95 46.99
CA VAL A 882 21.49 -29.38 46.87
C VAL A 882 22.23 -29.87 48.12
N THR A 883 23.23 -29.12 48.57
CA THR A 883 24.01 -29.48 49.78
C THR A 883 23.09 -29.56 50.99
N ASN A 884 22.20 -28.57 51.17
CA ASN A 884 21.26 -28.51 52.30
C ASN A 884 20.21 -29.65 52.31
N GLN A 885 20.01 -30.38 51.20
CA GLN A 885 19.19 -31.59 51.14
C GLN A 885 19.92 -32.90 51.50
N ASP A 886 21.26 -32.95 51.48
CA ASP A 886 21.98 -34.17 51.86
C ASP A 886 21.87 -34.43 53.38
N SER A 887 21.09 -35.45 53.76
CA SER A 887 20.86 -35.85 55.16
C SER A 887 22.14 -36.20 55.97
N PHE A 888 23.28 -36.39 55.30
CA PHE A 888 24.61 -36.60 55.88
C PHE A 888 25.59 -35.44 55.67
N ALA A 889 25.36 -34.52 54.73
CA ALA A 889 26.30 -33.44 54.36
C ALA A 889 25.75 -31.99 54.45
N TYR A 890 24.46 -31.78 54.78
CA TYR A 890 23.77 -30.47 54.87
C TYR A 890 24.43 -29.40 55.75
N PHE A 891 25.47 -29.72 56.52
CA PHE A 891 26.15 -28.80 57.43
C PHE A 891 27.58 -28.43 56.96
N THR A 892 27.94 -28.76 55.71
CA THR A 892 29.33 -28.68 55.22
C THR A 892 29.65 -27.41 54.42
N ASN A 893 28.61 -26.72 53.95
CA ASN A 893 28.56 -25.36 53.42
C ASN A 893 28.77 -24.27 54.51
N PHE A 894 28.20 -24.47 55.71
CA PHE A 894 28.24 -23.51 56.83
C PHE A 894 27.52 -22.17 56.60
N ASP A 895 26.48 -22.17 55.77
CA ASP A 895 25.68 -20.99 55.46
C ASP A 895 24.68 -20.64 56.59
N HIS A 896 24.28 -21.60 57.43
CA HIS A 896 23.24 -21.44 58.43
C HIS A 896 23.70 -21.80 59.85
N TRP A 897 23.08 -21.21 60.88
CA TRP A 897 23.49 -21.40 62.29
C TRP A 897 23.36 -22.85 62.77
N VAL A 898 22.48 -23.64 62.13
CA VAL A 898 22.27 -25.06 62.41
C VAL A 898 23.50 -25.89 62.05
N ASP A 899 24.37 -25.41 61.16
CA ASP A 899 25.52 -26.17 60.65
C ASP A 899 26.66 -26.16 61.66
N TYR A 900 26.93 -24.98 62.22
CA TYR A 900 27.83 -24.80 63.36
C TYR A 900 27.38 -25.63 64.57
N VAL A 901 26.07 -25.76 64.78
CA VAL A 901 25.50 -26.66 65.80
C VAL A 901 25.71 -28.13 65.42
N THR A 902 25.41 -28.52 64.19
CA THR A 902 25.54 -29.90 63.69
C THR A 902 26.99 -30.37 63.72
N LEU A 903 27.94 -29.53 63.31
CA LEU A 903 29.38 -29.73 63.45
C LEU A 903 29.78 -29.85 64.93
N CYS A 904 29.23 -29.01 65.82
CA CYS A 904 29.49 -29.16 67.26
C CYS A 904 28.96 -30.49 67.80
N PHE A 905 27.79 -30.96 67.37
CA PHE A 905 27.25 -32.26 67.74
C PHE A 905 28.07 -33.43 67.17
N TRP A 906 28.60 -33.32 65.94
CA TRP A 906 29.53 -34.30 65.37
C TRP A 906 30.87 -34.30 66.12
N ALA A 907 31.47 -33.14 66.36
CA ALA A 907 32.74 -32.99 67.06
C ALA A 907 32.65 -33.47 68.51
N LEU A 908 31.63 -33.04 69.26
CA LEU A 908 31.37 -33.51 70.63
C LEU A 908 30.96 -34.99 70.66
N GLY A 909 30.21 -35.46 69.66
CA GLY A 909 29.87 -36.87 69.44
C GLY A 909 31.12 -37.74 69.29
N PHE A 910 31.97 -37.43 68.31
CA PHE A 910 33.23 -38.15 68.11
C PHE A 910 34.18 -38.00 69.31
N VAL A 911 34.36 -36.80 69.87
CA VAL A 911 35.25 -36.62 71.05
C VAL A 911 34.76 -37.43 72.25
N SER A 912 33.45 -37.49 72.51
CA SER A 912 32.89 -38.29 73.61
C SER A 912 32.92 -39.80 73.33
N LEU A 913 32.75 -40.23 72.08
CA LEU A 913 32.94 -41.63 71.66
C LEU A 913 34.41 -42.06 71.77
N PHE A 914 35.36 -41.29 71.22
CA PHE A 914 36.79 -41.58 71.30
C PHE A 914 37.32 -41.51 72.73
N ALA A 915 36.95 -40.50 73.51
CA ALA A 915 37.32 -40.42 74.93
C ALA A 915 36.66 -41.54 75.74
N GLY A 916 35.40 -41.87 75.49
CA GLY A 916 34.70 -43.00 76.11
C GLY A 916 35.38 -44.34 75.83
N ALA A 917 35.70 -44.61 74.56
CA ALA A 917 36.45 -45.80 74.15
C ALA A 917 37.86 -45.84 74.77
N ALA A 918 38.62 -44.74 74.71
CA ALA A 918 39.94 -44.65 75.32
C ALA A 918 39.90 -44.88 76.84
N LEU A 919 38.86 -44.40 77.54
CA LEU A 919 38.63 -44.64 78.97
C LEU A 919 38.11 -46.06 79.29
N ILE A 920 37.64 -46.81 78.29
CA ILE A 920 37.28 -48.24 78.42
C ILE A 920 38.49 -49.15 78.18
N PHE A 921 39.44 -48.73 77.32
CA PHE A 921 40.65 -49.49 76.98
C PHE A 921 41.90 -49.13 77.81
N LYS A 922 41.82 -48.20 78.75
CA LYS A 922 42.94 -47.76 79.59
C LYS A 922 43.03 -48.56 80.90
N GLU A 923 44.11 -49.34 81.07
CA GLU A 923 44.39 -50.05 82.33
C GLU A 923 44.70 -49.06 83.48
N ASP A 924 44.26 -49.40 84.71
CA ASP A 924 44.49 -48.59 85.91
C ASP A 924 45.96 -48.73 86.39
N SER A 925 46.62 -47.61 86.70
CA SER A 925 47.94 -47.56 87.37
C SER A 925 47.95 -46.47 88.45
N GLU A 926 48.53 -46.77 89.62
CA GLU A 926 48.28 -46.05 90.88
C GLU A 926 49.06 -44.72 91.10
N GLU A 927 48.67 -44.07 92.20
CA GLU A 927 49.09 -42.78 92.79
C GLU A 927 50.52 -42.24 92.52
N SER A 928 50.62 -40.91 92.42
CA SER A 928 51.40 -40.14 93.42
C SER A 928 50.88 -38.70 93.58
N ARG A 929 51.33 -37.98 94.61
CA ARG A 929 50.67 -36.78 95.17
C ARG A 929 51.68 -35.68 95.50
N SER A 930 51.48 -34.48 94.97
CA SER A 930 52.25 -33.27 95.36
C SER A 930 51.35 -32.04 95.49
N LYS A 931 51.77 -31.02 96.26
CA LYS A 931 50.97 -29.83 96.63
C LYS A 931 51.72 -28.54 96.31
N THR A 932 51.00 -27.50 95.86
CA THR A 932 50.97 -26.09 96.37
C THR A 932 50.13 -25.23 95.41
N LYS A 933 49.52 -24.08 95.77
CA LYS A 933 49.40 -23.33 97.05
C LYS A 933 48.04 -22.59 97.09
N TRP A 934 47.61 -22.08 98.24
CA TRP A 934 46.45 -21.18 98.41
C TRP A 934 46.88 -19.71 98.54
N THR A 935 46.10 -18.78 97.96
CA THR A 935 45.58 -17.47 98.46
C THR A 935 45.00 -16.66 97.26
N GLU A 936 43.98 -15.80 97.35
CA GLU A 936 43.16 -15.33 98.50
C GLU A 936 41.68 -15.01 98.12
N LEU A 937 40.92 -14.46 99.08
CA LEU A 937 39.47 -14.15 99.12
C LEU A 937 39.04 -13.00 98.14
N THR A 938 37.76 -12.68 97.85
CA THR A 938 36.52 -12.59 98.69
C THR A 938 35.18 -12.73 97.93
N GLN A 939 34.10 -13.09 98.64
CA GLN A 939 32.65 -12.90 98.32
C GLN A 939 32.10 -11.59 98.98
N PRO A 940 30.84 -11.10 98.83
CA PRO A 940 29.62 -11.72 98.27
C PRO A 940 28.68 -10.83 97.38
N GLU A 941 27.45 -11.34 97.18
CA GLU A 941 26.22 -10.89 96.46
C GLU A 941 25.54 -9.61 97.08
N PRO A 942 24.32 -9.13 96.69
CA PRO A 942 23.35 -9.56 95.64
C PRO A 942 22.65 -8.42 94.81
N MET A 943 21.55 -8.80 94.13
CA MET A 943 20.56 -8.06 93.31
C MET A 943 19.98 -6.73 93.87
N VAL A 944 19.42 -5.87 92.99
CA VAL A 944 18.01 -5.33 93.00
C VAL A 944 17.77 -4.28 91.88
N LYS A 945 16.52 -4.13 91.39
CA LYS A 945 16.03 -3.01 90.53
C LYS A 945 15.21 -2.00 91.34
N MET A 946 15.24 -0.70 90.99
CA MET A 946 14.07 0.22 91.00
C MET A 946 14.38 1.50 90.22
N ASP A 947 13.34 2.23 89.80
CA ASP A 947 13.35 3.41 88.94
C ASP A 947 13.42 4.75 89.70
N ASP A 948 13.73 5.87 89.01
CA ASP A 948 12.93 7.11 89.02
C ASP A 948 13.45 8.17 88.00
N LEU A 949 12.54 9.02 87.50
CA LEU A 949 12.76 10.06 86.47
C LEU A 949 13.00 11.47 87.09
N PRO A 950 13.61 12.43 86.34
CA PRO A 950 12.75 13.42 85.66
C PRO A 950 13.21 13.93 84.28
N SER A 951 12.22 14.54 83.62
CA SER A 951 12.17 15.48 82.47
C SER A 951 13.15 16.69 82.54
N THR A 952 13.33 17.57 81.54
CA THR A 952 12.37 18.19 80.56
C THR A 952 12.98 18.61 79.21
N ASP A 953 12.10 19.07 78.31
CA ASP A 953 12.27 19.55 76.94
C ASP A 953 13.11 20.84 76.66
N GLU A 954 13.36 21.02 75.35
CA GLU A 954 13.28 22.25 74.53
C GLU A 954 14.42 23.31 74.44
N THR A 955 14.85 23.49 73.17
CA THR A 955 15.09 24.77 72.44
C THR A 955 16.44 25.50 72.36
N MET A 956 16.66 25.97 71.12
CA MET A 956 17.26 27.24 70.67
C MET A 956 18.77 27.38 70.40
N GLU A 957 19.01 28.08 69.29
CA GLU A 957 20.22 28.75 68.83
C GLU A 957 20.63 29.87 69.83
N GLU A 958 21.78 30.55 69.75
CA GLU A 958 22.69 30.86 68.63
C GLU A 958 24.07 31.27 69.22
N ILE A 959 24.85 32.12 68.52
CA ILE A 959 25.49 33.36 69.02
C ILE A 959 27.01 33.55 68.74
N ILE A 960 27.29 34.65 68.01
CA ILE A 960 28.51 35.50 67.93
C ILE A 960 29.69 35.15 67.00
N ALA A 961 30.12 36.19 66.28
CA ALA A 961 31.35 36.32 65.49
C ALA A 961 32.22 37.48 66.00
N ALA A 962 33.47 37.61 65.52
CA ALA A 962 34.29 38.81 65.69
C ALA A 962 35.35 38.98 64.58
N GLU A 963 35.64 40.23 64.24
CA GLU A 963 36.45 40.70 63.08
C GLU A 963 37.97 40.63 63.33
N SER A 964 38.80 40.79 62.28
CA SER A 964 39.71 41.97 62.16
C SER A 964 40.66 41.99 60.93
N GLY A 965 40.55 43.06 60.13
CA GLY A 965 41.61 43.67 59.29
C GLY A 965 42.10 42.95 58.02
N SER A 966 42.79 43.61 57.08
CA SER A 966 42.97 45.07 56.81
C SER A 966 43.85 45.31 55.57
N GLU A 967 43.56 46.34 54.76
CA GLU A 967 44.47 47.05 53.82
C GLU A 967 45.01 46.24 52.59
N ASP A 968 45.32 46.80 51.40
CA ASP A 968 45.02 48.11 50.75
C ASP A 968 45.35 48.01 49.22
N THR A 969 44.88 48.97 48.40
CA THR A 969 45.15 49.22 46.96
C THR A 969 44.61 48.21 45.91
N GLY A 970 44.13 48.62 44.72
CA GLY A 970 43.76 49.96 44.23
C GLY A 970 43.69 50.07 42.69
N ASP A 971 42.70 50.81 42.16
CA ASP A 971 42.49 51.26 40.75
C ASP A 971 42.37 50.17 39.65
N ASP A 972 41.62 50.30 38.54
CA ASP A 972 40.55 51.20 38.03
C ASP A 972 39.73 50.34 36.98
N SER A 973 38.71 50.71 36.20
CA SER A 973 38.10 51.99 35.81
C SER A 973 36.59 51.86 35.47
N LYS A 974 36.18 52.15 34.22
CA LYS A 974 34.80 52.08 33.68
C LYS A 974 34.76 51.93 32.15
N SER A 975 33.81 51.15 31.65
CA SER A 975 33.04 51.32 30.39
C SER A 975 31.74 50.46 30.58
N GLU A 976 30.54 50.72 30.07
CA GLU A 976 30.09 51.17 28.72
C GLU A 976 30.44 50.10 27.65
N GLU A 977 29.52 49.63 26.78
CA GLU A 977 28.11 50.01 26.55
C GLU A 977 27.24 48.82 26.05
N SER A 978 26.15 49.11 25.33
CA SER A 978 25.00 48.28 24.94
C SER A 978 25.21 47.34 23.72
N SER A 979 24.10 46.85 23.14
CA SER A 979 23.93 46.03 21.89
C SER A 979 24.09 44.50 22.07
N GLU A 980 23.34 43.63 21.37
CA GLU A 980 22.16 43.86 20.51
C GLU A 980 21.20 42.64 20.46
N GLU A 981 20.14 42.76 19.66
CA GLU A 981 19.01 41.82 19.47
C GLU A 981 19.35 40.56 18.63
N THR A 982 18.36 39.65 18.54
CA THR A 982 18.27 38.45 17.67
C THR A 982 19.23 37.29 17.96
N GLU A 983 18.80 36.02 17.83
CA GLU A 983 17.50 35.48 17.36
C GLU A 983 16.96 34.43 18.35
#